data_AF-A0A1R0ZNS8-F1
#
_entry.id   AF-A0A1R0ZNS8-F1
#
_cell.length_a   1.000
_cell.length_b   1.000
_cell.length_c   1.000
_cell.angle_alpha   90.00
_cell.angle_beta   90.00
_cell.angle_gamma   90.00
#
_symmetry.space_group_name_H-M   'P 1'
#
loop_
_entity.id
_entity.type
_entity.pdbx_description
1 polymer ?
#
loop_
_entity_poly.entity_id
_entity_poly.type
_entity_poly.pdbx_seq_one_letter_code
_entity_poly.pdbx_strand_id
1 'polypeptide(L)'
;MTLSLNQIEVKNITGVSAQKQSELHAFGVFTVKDLLEYYPFRYEDYRPRSLSETKHGDKVTTEAKVIGIPVLQRFGGKSRLSCKMVAEPWMFTATWFNRHYVREQLTVGREIVLTGKWDQKRNQITVTDFEFPDRGEGKTGTLQPVYSVGGKITQSWIRKSINQALQQYGDLIPEILPHSIMRQYDFMPRKRAIATIHRPEDTREGQQGRRRMVYEELFLFQLKMQAFRVLNRGRMDGVVHTVDNATVRQFVRSLPFELTDAQKRVELEILHDLRSPYCMNRLLQGDVGSGKTVLAAVALFATVRSGFQGALMVPTEILAEQHMRSLTKMFEPFGITVGLLTGSVTGRKRKELLASLQMGMLDIVVGTHALIQEDVFFRDLGLVVTDEQHRFGVNQRGVLRRKGYNPDVLTMTATPIPRTLAISVFGDMDVSTLSERPKGRVPITSYWVKHDLMDRVLNLIKREIELGRQAYLICPLIEESEKLDVQNAIDLHIQMSQAFPNYKVGLLHGKMSPAEKDEVMRAFYNNELQLLVSTTVVEVGVDVPNATLMIIMDADRFGLSQLHQLRGRVGRGQHASYCVLVADPKSEIGRERMTAMTDTDDGFEISRRDLELRGPGDFFGTKQSGLPEFRLADMTADFEVLEQARDDVAELLKDEKFWTSPEYAPLRHYLQGEQIFQGELID
;
A
#
# COMPACT_ATOMS: atom_id res chain seq x y z
N MET A 1 -38.68 -20.01 4.68
CA MET A 1 -37.28 -19.72 5.04
C MET A 1 -36.41 -20.31 3.95
N THR A 2 -36.01 -19.51 2.97
CA THR A 2 -35.05 -19.92 1.95
C THR A 2 -33.70 -20.14 2.62
N LEU A 3 -33.15 -21.36 2.54
CA LEU A 3 -31.83 -21.69 3.06
C LEU A 3 -30.78 -20.78 2.40
N SER A 4 -30.08 -19.97 3.18
CA SER A 4 -29.00 -19.12 2.69
C SER A 4 -27.70 -19.93 2.60
N LEU A 5 -26.95 -19.77 1.50
CA LEU A 5 -25.68 -20.48 1.27
C LEU A 5 -24.67 -20.31 2.42
N ASN A 6 -24.72 -19.18 3.14
CA ASN A 6 -23.84 -18.85 4.27
C ASN A 6 -24.15 -19.69 5.52
N GLN A 7 -25.29 -20.39 5.56
CA GLN A 7 -25.72 -21.19 6.71
C GLN A 7 -25.57 -22.70 6.44
N ILE A 8 -25.27 -23.08 5.19
CA ILE A 8 -25.11 -24.48 4.81
C ILE A 8 -23.64 -24.85 5.02
N GLU A 9 -23.38 -25.74 5.98
CA GLU A 9 -22.03 -26.26 6.21
C GLU A 9 -21.50 -27.04 5.00
N VAL A 10 -20.19 -26.94 4.75
CA VAL A 10 -19.52 -27.68 3.66
C VAL A 10 -19.68 -29.20 3.74
N LYS A 11 -19.95 -29.74 4.93
CA LYS A 11 -20.24 -31.17 5.14
C LYS A 11 -21.48 -31.66 4.38
N ASN A 12 -22.42 -30.76 4.09
CA ASN A 12 -23.64 -31.10 3.37
C ASN A 12 -23.42 -31.27 1.85
N ILE A 13 -22.20 -31.01 1.36
CA ILE A 13 -21.82 -31.29 -0.02
C ILE A 13 -21.52 -32.78 -0.16
N THR A 14 -22.15 -33.42 -1.14
CA THR A 14 -21.94 -34.85 -1.39
C THR A 14 -20.48 -35.13 -1.71
N GLY A 15 -19.82 -35.99 -0.93
CA GLY A 15 -18.40 -36.32 -1.09
C GLY A 15 -17.46 -35.66 -0.09
N VAL A 16 -17.98 -34.75 0.76
CA VAL A 16 -17.23 -34.15 1.87
C VAL A 16 -17.47 -34.95 3.15
N SER A 17 -16.45 -35.67 3.62
CA SER A 17 -16.48 -36.36 4.92
C SER A 17 -16.19 -35.39 6.08
N ALA A 18 -16.49 -35.80 7.32
CA ALA A 18 -16.17 -35.01 8.51
C ALA A 18 -14.67 -34.67 8.60
N GLN A 19 -13.80 -35.60 8.20
CA GLN A 19 -12.36 -35.36 8.13
C GLN A 19 -12.01 -34.29 7.08
N LYS A 20 -12.65 -34.34 5.91
CA LYS A 20 -12.43 -33.35 4.84
C LYS A 20 -12.99 -31.97 5.19
N GLN A 21 -14.07 -31.89 5.96
CA GLN A 21 -14.57 -30.64 6.53
C GLN A 21 -13.51 -29.97 7.42
N SER A 22 -12.91 -30.71 8.35
CA SER A 22 -11.85 -30.16 9.21
C SER A 22 -10.63 -29.68 8.41
N GLU A 23 -10.28 -30.39 7.32
CA GLU A 23 -9.21 -29.95 6.42
C GLU A 23 -9.59 -28.65 5.67
N LEU A 24 -10.85 -28.46 5.24
CA LEU A 24 -11.33 -27.23 4.59
C LEU A 24 -11.37 -26.04 5.55
N HIS A 25 -11.74 -26.26 6.81
CA HIS A 25 -11.74 -25.20 7.84
C HIS A 25 -10.35 -24.58 8.01
N ALA A 26 -9.28 -25.36 7.84
CA ALA A 26 -7.90 -24.86 7.90
C ALA A 26 -7.57 -23.87 6.75
N PHE A 27 -8.34 -23.88 5.66
CA PHE A 27 -8.26 -22.91 4.56
C PHE A 27 -9.30 -21.79 4.68
N GLY A 28 -10.00 -21.67 5.82
CA GLY A 28 -11.04 -20.67 6.02
C GLY A 28 -12.37 -20.98 5.33
N VAL A 29 -12.58 -22.22 4.87
CA VAL A 29 -13.77 -22.63 4.10
C VAL A 29 -14.72 -23.41 5.02
N PHE A 30 -15.78 -22.75 5.51
CA PHE A 30 -16.72 -23.32 6.49
C PHE A 30 -18.10 -23.63 5.88
N THR A 31 -18.52 -22.82 4.92
CA THR A 31 -19.86 -22.88 4.32
C THR A 31 -19.81 -23.19 2.82
N VAL A 32 -20.96 -23.59 2.24
CA VAL A 32 -21.07 -23.80 0.79
C VAL A 32 -20.74 -22.53 0.03
N LYS A 33 -21.12 -21.35 0.55
CA LYS A 33 -20.72 -20.06 -0.02
C LYS A 33 -19.19 -19.93 -0.08
N ASP A 34 -18.50 -20.20 1.03
CA ASP A 34 -17.04 -20.06 1.08
C ASP A 34 -16.35 -20.97 0.05
N LEU A 35 -16.87 -22.18 -0.17
CA LEU A 35 -16.32 -23.10 -1.16
C LEU A 35 -16.58 -22.63 -2.61
N LEU A 36 -17.79 -22.10 -2.88
CA LEU A 36 -18.15 -21.57 -4.21
C LEU A 36 -17.46 -20.24 -4.53
N GLU A 37 -16.95 -19.53 -3.53
CA GLU A 37 -16.17 -18.31 -3.71
C GLU A 37 -14.67 -18.54 -3.42
N TYR A 38 -14.25 -19.81 -3.34
CA TYR A 38 -12.85 -20.20 -3.21
C TYR A 38 -12.19 -20.29 -4.60
N TYR A 39 -11.84 -19.12 -5.14
CA TYR A 39 -11.43 -19.00 -6.54
C TYR A 39 -10.04 -19.55 -6.86
N PRO A 40 -9.81 -20.01 -8.10
CA PRO A 40 -8.48 -20.42 -8.55
C PRO A 40 -7.56 -19.22 -8.77
N PHE A 41 -6.28 -19.35 -8.41
CA PHE A 41 -5.29 -18.28 -8.58
C PHE A 41 -4.61 -18.32 -9.97
N ARG A 42 -4.71 -19.45 -10.68
CA ARG A 42 -4.25 -19.59 -12.07
C ARG A 42 -5.00 -20.72 -12.78
N TYR A 43 -4.84 -20.77 -14.10
CA TYR A 43 -5.31 -21.88 -14.92
C TYR A 43 -4.14 -22.63 -15.56
N GLU A 44 -4.26 -23.95 -15.64
CA GLU A 44 -3.37 -24.78 -16.43
C GLU A 44 -4.07 -25.16 -17.73
N ASP A 45 -3.50 -24.71 -18.85
CA ASP A 45 -4.01 -24.98 -20.18
C ASP A 45 -3.45 -26.31 -20.68
N TYR A 46 -4.32 -27.31 -20.81
CA TYR A 46 -3.99 -28.63 -21.37
C TYR A 46 -4.56 -28.79 -22.79
N ARG A 47 -4.97 -27.71 -23.45
CA ARG A 47 -5.39 -27.75 -24.86
C ARG A 47 -4.16 -27.99 -25.75
N PRO A 48 -4.21 -28.96 -26.68
CA PRO A 48 -3.12 -29.19 -27.62
C PRO A 48 -2.77 -27.92 -28.39
N ARG A 49 -1.49 -27.58 -28.45
CA ARG A 49 -0.96 -26.50 -29.28
C ARG A 49 0.12 -27.04 -30.22
N SER A 50 0.19 -26.45 -31.40
CA SER A 50 1.26 -26.74 -32.35
C SER A 50 2.61 -26.25 -31.82
N LEU A 51 3.64 -27.09 -31.94
CA LEU A 51 5.01 -26.70 -31.62
C LEU A 51 5.52 -25.57 -32.53
N SER A 52 4.91 -25.38 -33.71
CA SER A 52 5.23 -24.28 -34.63
C SER A 52 4.85 -22.89 -34.10
N GLU A 53 3.83 -22.82 -33.25
CA GLU A 53 3.27 -21.56 -32.74
C GLU A 53 3.74 -21.23 -31.32
N THR A 54 4.55 -22.12 -30.72
CA THR A 54 5.02 -22.01 -29.35
C THR A 54 6.40 -21.35 -29.30
N LYS A 55 6.54 -20.27 -28.53
CA LYS A 55 7.84 -19.58 -28.36
C LYS A 55 8.81 -20.40 -27.51
N HIS A 56 10.10 -20.20 -27.73
CA HIS A 56 11.15 -20.83 -26.91
C HIS A 56 10.97 -20.46 -25.42
N GLY A 57 10.90 -21.46 -24.56
CA GLY A 57 10.76 -21.30 -23.12
C GLY A 57 9.32 -21.37 -22.60
N ASP A 58 8.32 -21.35 -23.48
CA ASP A 58 6.92 -21.47 -23.09
C ASP A 58 6.55 -22.91 -22.73
N LYS A 59 5.50 -23.03 -21.92
CA LYS A 59 4.89 -24.33 -21.61
C LYS A 59 3.93 -24.71 -22.74
N VAL A 60 4.05 -25.94 -23.23
CA VAL A 60 3.22 -26.49 -24.30
C VAL A 60 2.60 -27.81 -23.87
N THR A 61 1.36 -28.03 -24.30
CA THR A 61 0.71 -29.34 -24.30
C THR A 61 0.58 -29.81 -25.75
N THR A 62 1.13 -30.97 -26.08
CA THR A 62 1.10 -31.51 -27.45
C THR A 62 0.84 -33.01 -27.43
N GLU A 63 0.05 -33.48 -28.39
CA GLU A 63 -0.07 -34.89 -28.72
C GLU A 63 1.16 -35.32 -29.50
N ALA A 64 1.72 -36.47 -29.16
CA ALA A 64 2.91 -37.00 -29.81
C ALA A 64 2.88 -38.53 -29.85
N LYS A 65 3.66 -39.10 -30.76
CA LYS A 65 3.86 -40.53 -30.90
C LYS A 65 5.29 -40.91 -30.53
N VAL A 66 5.44 -41.96 -29.72
CA VAL A 66 6.76 -42.47 -29.33
C VAL A 66 7.42 -43.13 -30.55
N ILE A 67 8.61 -42.65 -30.95
CA ILE A 67 9.35 -43.24 -32.08
C ILE A 67 10.70 -43.82 -31.67
N GLY A 68 11.27 -43.33 -30.56
CA GLY A 68 12.58 -43.78 -30.07
C GLY A 68 12.47 -44.79 -28.93
N ILE A 69 13.58 -45.50 -28.70
CA ILE A 69 13.76 -46.30 -27.49
C ILE A 69 14.09 -45.35 -26.32
N PRO A 70 13.43 -45.46 -25.15
CA PRO A 70 13.71 -44.60 -24.02
C PRO A 70 15.12 -44.84 -23.45
N VAL A 71 15.91 -43.78 -23.34
CA VAL A 71 17.27 -43.80 -22.79
C VAL A 71 17.25 -43.26 -21.36
N LEU A 72 17.65 -44.09 -20.40
CA LEU A 72 17.77 -43.71 -18.99
C LEU A 72 19.25 -43.43 -18.65
N GLN A 73 19.53 -42.20 -18.23
CA GLN A 73 20.83 -41.80 -17.71
C GLN A 73 20.74 -41.53 -16.20
N ARG A 74 21.71 -42.00 -15.42
CA ARG A 74 21.79 -41.76 -13.97
C ARG A 74 23.00 -40.88 -13.68
N PHE A 75 22.79 -39.82 -12.90
CA PHE A 75 23.80 -38.86 -12.47
C PHE A 75 23.79 -38.80 -10.93
N GLY A 76 24.51 -39.73 -10.30
CA GLY A 76 24.43 -39.94 -8.86
C GLY A 76 23.00 -40.28 -8.42
N GLY A 77 22.46 -39.53 -7.46
CA GLY A 77 21.08 -39.68 -6.97
C GLY A 77 19.98 -39.15 -7.89
N LYS A 78 20.33 -38.51 -9.03
CA LYS A 78 19.35 -37.98 -10.00
C LYS A 78 19.25 -38.90 -11.23
N SER A 79 18.08 -38.99 -11.84
CA SER A 79 17.87 -39.73 -13.09
C SER A 79 17.27 -38.85 -14.18
N ARG A 80 17.63 -39.12 -15.42
CA ARG A 80 17.12 -38.44 -16.62
C ARG A 80 16.68 -39.50 -17.63
N LEU A 81 15.39 -39.57 -17.90
CA LEU A 81 14.81 -40.38 -18.97
C LEU A 81 14.61 -39.49 -20.20
N SER A 82 15.07 -39.92 -21.36
CA SER A 82 14.86 -39.19 -22.62
C SER A 82 14.31 -40.12 -23.70
N CYS A 83 13.35 -39.66 -24.49
CA CYS A 83 12.76 -40.46 -25.57
C CYS A 83 12.48 -39.57 -26.79
N LYS A 84 12.76 -40.07 -28.00
CA LYS A 84 12.42 -39.37 -29.24
C LYS A 84 10.95 -39.56 -29.57
N MET A 85 10.31 -38.47 -29.97
CA MET A 85 8.89 -38.41 -30.29
C MET A 85 8.65 -37.61 -31.56
N VAL A 86 7.50 -37.85 -32.19
CA VAL A 86 7.01 -37.09 -33.34
C VAL A 86 5.64 -36.49 -33.01
N ALA A 87 5.50 -35.20 -33.28
CA ALA A 87 4.24 -34.47 -33.36
C ALA A 87 4.27 -33.75 -34.71
N GLU A 88 3.70 -34.37 -35.74
CA GLU A 88 3.93 -33.98 -37.14
C GLU A 88 3.72 -32.47 -37.36
N PRO A 89 4.65 -31.77 -38.04
CA PRO A 89 5.85 -32.27 -38.74
C PRO A 89 7.13 -32.36 -37.87
N TRP A 90 7.05 -32.17 -36.55
CA TRP A 90 8.22 -32.01 -35.68
C TRP A 90 8.68 -33.31 -35.04
N MET A 91 9.99 -33.57 -35.12
CA MET A 91 10.67 -34.55 -34.28
C MET A 91 11.35 -33.84 -33.10
N PHE A 92 11.10 -34.30 -31.89
CA PHE A 92 11.66 -33.71 -30.69
C PHE A 92 12.04 -34.77 -29.65
N THR A 93 12.83 -34.37 -28.67
CA THR A 93 13.19 -35.23 -27.53
C THR A 93 12.37 -34.85 -26.30
N ALA A 94 11.56 -35.76 -25.79
CA ALA A 94 10.90 -35.62 -24.50
C ALA A 94 11.87 -36.04 -23.39
N THR A 95 11.96 -35.25 -22.31
CA THR A 95 12.87 -35.54 -21.19
C THR A 95 12.16 -35.43 -19.84
N TRP A 96 12.30 -36.46 -19.01
CA TRP A 96 11.79 -36.51 -17.65
C TRP A 96 12.95 -36.57 -16.65
N PHE A 97 12.92 -35.70 -15.65
CA PHE A 97 13.86 -35.74 -14.53
C PHE A 97 13.23 -36.52 -13.37
N ASN A 98 13.99 -37.45 -12.78
CA ASN A 98 13.63 -38.27 -11.63
C ASN A 98 12.36 -39.13 -11.77
N ARG A 99 11.87 -39.39 -13.00
CA ARG A 99 10.71 -40.24 -13.29
C ARG A 99 11.08 -41.48 -14.12
N HIS A 100 11.98 -42.31 -13.59
CA HIS A 100 12.46 -43.51 -14.29
C HIS A 100 11.37 -44.58 -14.50
N TYR A 101 10.33 -44.60 -13.66
CA TYR A 101 9.17 -45.52 -13.78
C TYR A 101 8.39 -45.37 -15.09
N VAL A 102 8.52 -44.22 -15.78
CA VAL A 102 7.84 -43.94 -17.06
C VAL A 102 8.42 -44.79 -18.19
N ARG A 103 9.66 -45.30 -18.04
CA ARG A 103 10.37 -46.07 -19.06
C ARG A 103 9.55 -47.26 -19.58
N GLU A 104 8.91 -48.00 -18.70
CA GLU A 104 8.13 -49.21 -19.04
C GLU A 104 6.83 -48.89 -19.78
N GLN A 105 6.37 -47.64 -19.70
CA GLN A 105 5.12 -47.18 -20.30
C GLN A 105 5.33 -46.59 -21.71
N LEU A 106 6.58 -46.28 -22.08
CA LEU A 106 6.93 -45.68 -23.37
C LEU A 106 7.25 -46.78 -24.39
N THR A 107 6.22 -47.31 -25.04
CA THR A 107 6.34 -48.26 -26.15
C THR A 107 6.32 -47.54 -27.49
N VAL A 108 7.17 -48.00 -28.43
CA VAL A 108 7.23 -47.41 -29.79
C VAL A 108 5.87 -47.53 -30.46
N GLY A 109 5.43 -46.44 -31.08
CA GLY A 109 4.13 -46.32 -31.74
C GLY A 109 2.98 -45.90 -30.83
N ARG A 110 3.18 -45.85 -29.50
CA ARG A 110 2.14 -45.42 -28.57
C ARG A 110 1.96 -43.90 -28.61
N GLU A 111 0.72 -43.46 -28.55
CA GLU A 111 0.35 -42.04 -28.43
C GLU A 111 0.48 -41.58 -26.98
N ILE A 112 0.93 -40.35 -26.81
CA ILE A 112 1.14 -39.72 -25.51
C ILE A 112 0.88 -38.23 -25.63
N VAL A 113 0.18 -37.66 -24.65
CA VAL A 113 0.06 -36.21 -24.52
C VAL A 113 1.10 -35.74 -23.52
N LEU A 114 1.94 -34.81 -23.96
CA LEU A 114 3.01 -34.25 -23.15
C LEU A 114 2.72 -32.81 -22.81
N THR A 115 2.91 -32.46 -21.53
CA THR A 115 2.85 -31.08 -21.05
C THR A 115 4.19 -30.70 -20.45
N GLY A 116 4.85 -29.67 -20.99
CA GLY A 116 6.20 -29.33 -20.55
C GLY A 116 6.76 -28.05 -21.17
N LYS A 117 7.98 -27.68 -20.76
CA LYS A 117 8.68 -26.50 -21.27
C LYS A 117 9.32 -26.82 -22.63
N TRP A 118 8.98 -26.05 -23.66
CA TRP A 118 9.52 -26.21 -25.01
C TRP A 118 10.85 -25.47 -25.16
N ASP A 119 11.91 -26.22 -25.49
CA ASP A 119 13.20 -25.69 -25.88
C ASP A 119 13.36 -25.83 -27.40
N GLN A 120 12.97 -24.76 -28.11
CA GLN A 120 13.09 -24.68 -29.56
C GLN A 120 14.54 -24.83 -30.07
N LYS A 121 15.56 -24.41 -29.30
CA LYS A 121 16.97 -24.48 -29.74
C LYS A 121 17.47 -25.93 -29.74
N ARG A 122 16.94 -26.75 -28.84
CA ARG A 122 17.34 -28.16 -28.66
C ARG A 122 16.33 -29.16 -29.21
N ASN A 123 15.23 -28.69 -29.78
CA ASN A 123 14.06 -29.50 -30.14
C ASN A 123 13.71 -30.47 -29.01
N GLN A 124 13.51 -29.92 -27.81
CA GLN A 124 13.36 -30.72 -26.59
C GLN A 124 12.17 -30.21 -25.76
N ILE A 125 11.33 -31.13 -25.28
CA ILE A 125 10.34 -30.83 -24.24
C ILE A 125 10.86 -31.36 -22.91
N THR A 126 11.01 -30.47 -21.94
CA THR A 126 11.19 -30.89 -20.54
C THR A 126 9.81 -31.18 -19.96
N VAL A 127 9.50 -32.47 -19.81
CA VAL A 127 8.16 -32.95 -19.46
C VAL A 127 7.87 -32.70 -18.00
N THR A 128 6.81 -31.93 -17.74
CA THR A 128 6.28 -31.66 -16.40
C THR A 128 5.13 -32.59 -16.05
N ASP A 129 4.28 -32.89 -17.02
CA ASP A 129 3.17 -33.83 -16.89
C ASP A 129 2.97 -34.60 -18.20
N PHE A 130 2.39 -35.79 -18.12
CA PHE A 130 2.08 -36.60 -19.29
C PHE A 130 0.88 -37.51 -19.02
N GLU A 131 0.16 -37.83 -20.08
CA GLU A 131 -0.93 -38.79 -20.04
C GLU A 131 -0.97 -39.64 -21.30
N PHE A 132 -1.51 -40.85 -21.16
CA PHE A 132 -1.74 -41.74 -22.29
C PHE A 132 -3.24 -41.73 -22.60
N PRO A 133 -3.65 -41.36 -23.83
CA PRO A 133 -5.06 -41.31 -24.22
C PRO A 133 -5.83 -42.63 -24.00
N ASP A 134 -5.11 -43.76 -24.00
CA ASP A 134 -5.66 -45.11 -23.81
C ASP A 134 -6.06 -45.45 -22.36
N ARG A 135 -5.81 -44.57 -21.36
CA ARG A 135 -6.03 -44.84 -19.93
C ARG A 135 -7.22 -44.11 -19.27
N GLY A 136 -8.10 -43.45 -20.03
CA GLY A 136 -9.37 -42.89 -19.54
C GLY A 136 -9.56 -41.40 -19.85
N GLU A 137 -10.48 -40.73 -19.14
CA GLU A 137 -10.76 -39.30 -19.27
C GLU A 137 -9.49 -38.47 -19.00
N GLY A 138 -8.81 -38.07 -20.07
CA GLY A 138 -7.59 -37.28 -20.03
C GLY A 138 -7.84 -35.82 -19.65
N LYS A 139 -6.80 -35.15 -19.18
CA LYS A 139 -6.77 -33.69 -18.99
C LYS A 139 -6.70 -32.96 -20.32
N THR A 140 -6.33 -33.64 -21.40
CA THR A 140 -6.18 -33.10 -22.74
C THR A 140 -7.43 -32.36 -23.20
N GLY A 141 -7.23 -31.16 -23.76
CA GLY A 141 -8.32 -30.32 -24.25
C GLY A 141 -9.02 -29.47 -23.17
N THR A 142 -8.62 -29.57 -21.90
CA THR A 142 -9.27 -28.84 -20.80
C THR A 142 -8.44 -27.67 -20.29
N LEU A 143 -9.12 -26.62 -19.85
CA LEU A 143 -8.53 -25.54 -19.06
C LEU A 143 -8.83 -25.80 -17.58
N GLN A 144 -7.81 -26.17 -16.80
CA GLN A 144 -8.01 -26.62 -15.43
C GLN A 144 -7.68 -25.53 -14.40
N PRO A 145 -8.61 -25.18 -13.51
CA PRO A 145 -8.35 -24.23 -12.43
C PRO A 145 -7.36 -24.80 -11.41
N VAL A 146 -6.48 -23.97 -10.88
CA VAL A 146 -5.53 -24.32 -9.82
C VAL A 146 -5.84 -23.52 -8.57
N TYR A 147 -6.07 -24.23 -7.46
CA TYR A 147 -6.48 -23.65 -6.18
C TYR A 147 -5.34 -23.69 -5.16
N SER A 148 -5.37 -22.81 -4.16
CA SER A 148 -4.36 -22.71 -3.09
C SER A 148 -4.51 -23.79 -2.02
N VAL A 149 -4.42 -25.05 -2.42
CA VAL A 149 -4.60 -26.22 -1.53
C VAL A 149 -3.26 -26.82 -1.08
N GLY A 150 -3.27 -27.42 0.11
CA GLY A 150 -2.10 -28.06 0.71
C GLY A 150 -2.46 -29.25 1.60
N GLY A 151 -1.43 -29.95 2.10
CA GLY A 151 -1.60 -31.12 2.97
C GLY A 151 -2.29 -32.29 2.26
N LYS A 152 -3.46 -32.69 2.76
CA LYS A 152 -4.21 -33.86 2.27
C LYS A 152 -5.31 -33.51 1.24
N ILE A 153 -5.53 -32.24 0.95
CA ILE A 153 -6.44 -31.79 -0.11
C ILE A 153 -5.68 -31.72 -1.42
N THR A 154 -6.16 -32.46 -2.43
CA THR A 154 -5.56 -32.47 -3.77
C THR A 154 -6.33 -31.58 -4.72
N GLN A 155 -5.67 -31.11 -5.79
CA GLN A 155 -6.30 -30.31 -6.86
C GLN A 155 -7.50 -31.05 -7.50
N SER A 156 -7.40 -32.36 -7.70
CA SER A 156 -8.49 -33.17 -8.25
C SER A 156 -9.70 -33.21 -7.31
N TRP A 157 -9.45 -33.41 -6.00
CA TRP A 157 -10.52 -33.46 -5.02
C TRP A 157 -11.24 -32.12 -4.89
N ILE A 158 -10.52 -30.99 -4.75
CA ILE A 158 -11.15 -29.67 -4.60
C ILE A 158 -11.98 -29.29 -5.84
N ARG A 159 -11.50 -29.59 -7.05
CA ARG A 159 -12.26 -29.39 -8.29
C ARG A 159 -13.56 -30.19 -8.28
N LYS A 160 -13.50 -31.46 -7.88
CA LYS A 160 -14.67 -32.33 -7.80
C LYS A 160 -15.69 -31.80 -6.78
N SER A 161 -15.23 -31.41 -5.59
CA SER A 161 -16.07 -30.86 -4.53
C SER A 161 -16.75 -29.55 -4.95
N ILE A 162 -16.03 -28.63 -5.60
CA ILE A 162 -16.60 -27.38 -6.13
C ILE A 162 -17.65 -27.68 -7.22
N ASN A 163 -17.37 -28.61 -8.14
CA ASN A 163 -18.33 -29.01 -9.16
C ASN A 163 -19.61 -29.60 -8.56
N GLN A 164 -19.48 -30.41 -7.50
CA GLN A 164 -20.63 -30.93 -6.77
C GLN A 164 -21.40 -29.81 -6.06
N ALA A 165 -20.71 -28.85 -5.44
CA ALA A 165 -21.36 -27.69 -4.84
C ALA A 165 -22.12 -26.85 -5.87
N LEU A 166 -21.54 -26.60 -7.05
CA LEU A 166 -22.22 -25.90 -8.15
C LEU A 166 -23.46 -26.64 -8.64
N GLN A 167 -23.42 -27.96 -8.72
CA GLN A 167 -24.57 -28.78 -9.11
C GLN A 167 -25.67 -28.82 -8.04
N GLN A 168 -25.31 -28.91 -6.76
CA GLN A 168 -26.26 -29.06 -5.67
C GLN A 168 -26.89 -27.74 -5.23
N TYR A 169 -26.10 -26.66 -5.24
CA TYR A 169 -26.45 -25.40 -4.59
C TYR A 169 -26.30 -24.18 -5.51
N GLY A 170 -25.88 -24.35 -6.77
CA GLY A 170 -25.66 -23.24 -7.70
C GLY A 170 -26.92 -22.42 -8.01
N ASP A 171 -28.11 -23.01 -7.91
CA ASP A 171 -29.39 -22.31 -8.08
C ASP A 171 -29.73 -21.35 -6.91
N LEU A 172 -29.08 -21.53 -5.76
CA LEU A 172 -29.26 -20.68 -4.59
C LEU A 172 -28.36 -19.43 -4.61
N ILE A 173 -27.51 -19.25 -5.63
CA ILE A 173 -26.64 -18.08 -5.76
C ILE A 173 -27.50 -16.87 -6.14
N PRO A 174 -27.69 -15.87 -5.25
CA PRO A 174 -28.52 -14.71 -5.54
C PRO A 174 -27.76 -13.71 -6.41
N GLU A 175 -28.45 -12.99 -7.29
CA GLU A 175 -27.89 -11.79 -7.93
C GLU A 175 -27.89 -10.64 -6.91
N ILE A 176 -26.76 -9.93 -6.81
CA ILE A 176 -26.54 -8.88 -5.81
C ILE A 176 -26.47 -7.50 -6.49
N LEU A 177 -25.93 -7.44 -7.70
CA LEU A 177 -25.78 -6.17 -8.41
C LEU A 177 -27.15 -5.71 -8.98
N PRO A 178 -27.48 -4.41 -8.91
CA PRO A 178 -28.69 -3.87 -9.51
C PRO A 178 -28.74 -4.07 -11.02
N HIS A 179 -29.96 -4.18 -11.57
CA HIS A 179 -30.15 -4.38 -13.01
C HIS A 179 -29.66 -3.21 -13.87
N SER A 180 -29.52 -2.02 -13.31
CA SER A 180 -28.90 -0.86 -13.97
C SER A 180 -27.41 -1.11 -14.22
N ILE A 181 -26.66 -1.47 -13.17
CA ILE A 181 -25.22 -1.74 -13.24
C ILE A 181 -24.93 -2.92 -14.15
N MET A 182 -25.72 -4.00 -14.05
CA MET A 182 -25.55 -5.15 -14.94
C MET A 182 -25.67 -4.79 -16.43
N ARG A 183 -26.63 -3.92 -16.78
CA ARG A 183 -26.85 -3.47 -18.16
C ARG A 183 -25.79 -2.47 -18.63
N GLN A 184 -25.35 -1.57 -17.75
CA GLN A 184 -24.33 -0.56 -18.06
C GLN A 184 -23.01 -1.18 -18.50
N TYR A 185 -22.58 -2.26 -17.82
CA TYR A 185 -21.29 -2.91 -18.07
C TYR A 185 -21.37 -4.24 -18.82
N ASP A 186 -22.57 -4.64 -19.25
CA ASP A 186 -22.84 -5.93 -19.89
C ASP A 186 -22.30 -7.12 -19.07
N PHE A 187 -22.60 -7.11 -17.77
CA PHE A 187 -22.13 -8.15 -16.86
C PHE A 187 -22.96 -9.42 -16.98
N MET A 188 -22.26 -10.55 -17.08
CA MET A 188 -22.91 -11.86 -16.96
C MET A 188 -23.51 -12.05 -15.55
N PRO A 189 -24.63 -12.81 -15.43
CA PRO A 189 -25.25 -13.11 -14.15
C PRO A 189 -24.29 -13.78 -13.17
N ARG A 190 -24.41 -13.46 -11.87
CA ARG A 190 -23.51 -13.93 -10.81
C ARG A 190 -23.27 -15.43 -10.81
N LYS A 191 -24.36 -16.21 -10.90
CA LYS A 191 -24.31 -17.68 -10.96
C LYS A 191 -23.42 -18.16 -12.11
N ARG A 192 -23.56 -17.55 -13.30
CA ARG A 192 -22.77 -17.90 -14.47
C ARG A 192 -21.31 -17.49 -14.27
N ALA A 193 -21.06 -16.29 -13.75
CA ALA A 193 -19.70 -15.81 -13.51
C ALA A 193 -18.90 -16.74 -12.58
N ILE A 194 -19.50 -17.14 -11.45
CA ILE A 194 -18.87 -18.09 -10.52
C ILE A 194 -18.62 -19.43 -11.21
N ALA A 195 -19.61 -19.97 -11.93
CA ALA A 195 -19.46 -21.23 -12.66
C ALA A 195 -18.34 -21.17 -13.71
N THR A 196 -18.27 -20.10 -14.50
CA THR A 196 -17.26 -19.91 -15.56
C THR A 196 -15.85 -19.70 -14.99
N ILE A 197 -15.69 -19.07 -13.83
CA ILE A 197 -14.37 -19.00 -13.16
C ILE A 197 -13.89 -20.39 -12.73
N HIS A 198 -14.79 -21.23 -12.20
CA HIS A 198 -14.41 -22.60 -11.83
C HIS A 198 -14.31 -23.55 -13.03
N ARG A 199 -15.04 -23.26 -14.11
CA ARG A 199 -15.14 -24.09 -15.32
C ARG A 199 -15.11 -23.23 -16.58
N PRO A 200 -13.97 -22.62 -16.93
CA PRO A 200 -13.89 -21.83 -18.15
C PRO A 200 -13.90 -22.74 -19.38
N GLU A 201 -14.82 -22.51 -20.32
CA GLU A 201 -14.78 -23.18 -21.63
C GLU A 201 -13.63 -22.64 -22.49
N ASP A 202 -13.38 -21.33 -22.39
CA ASP A 202 -12.23 -20.66 -23.00
C ASP A 202 -11.71 -19.52 -22.09
N THR A 203 -10.48 -19.09 -22.34
CA THR A 203 -9.80 -18.01 -21.64
C THR A 203 -10.61 -16.71 -21.64
N ARG A 204 -11.30 -16.38 -22.75
CA ARG A 204 -12.13 -15.17 -22.83
C ARG A 204 -13.32 -15.19 -21.87
N GLU A 205 -14.02 -16.32 -21.77
CA GLU A 205 -15.18 -16.44 -20.88
C GLU A 205 -14.74 -16.38 -19.41
N GLY A 206 -13.64 -17.05 -19.07
CA GLY A 206 -13.02 -16.96 -17.74
C GLY A 206 -12.63 -15.52 -17.35
N GLN A 207 -12.12 -14.74 -18.30
CA GLN A 207 -11.82 -13.32 -18.09
C GLN A 207 -13.08 -12.48 -17.87
N GLN A 208 -14.19 -12.74 -18.57
CA GLN A 208 -15.46 -12.06 -18.33
C GLN A 208 -16.02 -12.37 -16.94
N GLY A 209 -15.99 -13.64 -16.53
CA GLY A 209 -16.37 -14.06 -15.18
C GLY A 209 -15.54 -13.34 -14.12
N ARG A 210 -14.20 -13.35 -14.28
CA ARG A 210 -13.29 -12.62 -13.38
C ARG A 210 -13.63 -11.14 -13.33
N ARG A 211 -13.75 -10.46 -14.48
CA ARG A 211 -14.03 -9.02 -14.57
C ARG A 211 -15.28 -8.64 -13.77
N ARG A 212 -16.36 -9.41 -13.93
CA ARG A 212 -17.61 -9.20 -13.19
C ARG A 212 -17.42 -9.41 -11.69
N MET A 213 -16.75 -10.48 -11.27
CA MET A 213 -16.56 -10.77 -9.84
C MET A 213 -15.62 -9.79 -9.15
N VAL A 214 -14.56 -9.35 -9.83
CA VAL A 214 -13.68 -8.28 -9.36
C VAL A 214 -14.47 -6.99 -9.15
N TYR A 215 -15.30 -6.61 -10.13
CA TYR A 215 -16.16 -5.43 -9.98
C TYR A 215 -17.13 -5.59 -8.81
N GLU A 216 -17.82 -6.73 -8.66
CA GLU A 216 -18.73 -6.96 -7.52
C GLU A 216 -18.00 -6.81 -6.19
N GLU A 217 -16.83 -7.43 -6.06
CA GLU A 217 -16.04 -7.40 -4.82
C GLU A 217 -15.61 -5.97 -4.45
N LEU A 218 -15.11 -5.20 -5.41
CA LEU A 218 -14.73 -3.80 -5.20
C LEU A 218 -15.95 -2.90 -4.96
N PHE A 219 -17.07 -3.15 -5.65
CA PHE A 219 -18.33 -2.44 -5.47
C PHE A 219 -18.91 -2.65 -4.08
N LEU A 220 -18.95 -3.88 -3.58
CA LEU A 220 -19.43 -4.19 -2.23
C LEU A 220 -18.54 -3.54 -1.17
N PHE A 221 -17.21 -3.52 -1.39
CA PHE A 221 -16.28 -2.81 -0.53
C PHE A 221 -16.54 -1.30 -0.50
N GLN A 222 -16.67 -0.65 -1.67
CA GLN A 222 -16.99 0.77 -1.77
C GLN A 222 -18.34 1.10 -1.14
N LEU A 223 -19.35 0.25 -1.36
CA LEU A 223 -20.67 0.37 -0.76
C LEU A 223 -20.60 0.32 0.76
N LYS A 224 -19.85 -0.64 1.32
CA LYS A 224 -19.60 -0.77 2.76
C LYS A 224 -19.07 0.54 3.34
N MET A 225 -17.99 1.07 2.75
CA MET A 225 -17.31 2.27 3.23
C MET A 225 -18.18 3.51 3.11
N GLN A 226 -18.80 3.74 1.95
CA GLN A 226 -19.60 4.94 1.73
C GLN A 226 -20.93 4.91 2.49
N ALA A 227 -21.58 3.75 2.62
CA ALA A 227 -22.80 3.61 3.42
C ALA A 227 -22.51 3.86 4.90
N PHE A 228 -21.38 3.35 5.43
CA PHE A 228 -20.92 3.67 6.78
C PHE A 228 -20.77 5.18 7.00
N ARG A 229 -20.16 5.91 6.04
CA ARG A 229 -20.05 7.37 6.10
C ARG A 229 -21.42 8.05 6.13
N VAL A 230 -22.34 7.67 5.25
CA VAL A 230 -23.69 8.27 5.19
C VAL A 230 -24.48 8.01 6.47
N LEU A 231 -24.43 6.79 7.02
CA LEU A 231 -25.14 6.41 8.24
C LEU A 231 -24.56 7.09 9.48
N ASN A 232 -23.23 7.23 9.57
CA ASN A 232 -22.59 7.90 10.70
C ASN A 232 -22.66 9.43 10.61
N ARG A 233 -22.67 10.02 9.41
CA ARG A 233 -23.06 11.44 9.22
C ARG A 233 -24.49 11.72 9.67
N GLY A 234 -25.33 10.73 9.97
CA GLY A 234 -26.64 10.96 10.59
C GLY A 234 -26.57 11.34 12.08
N ARG A 235 -25.45 11.10 12.76
CA ARG A 235 -25.24 11.47 14.16
C ARG A 235 -24.63 12.87 14.21
N MET A 236 -25.37 13.87 14.70
CA MET A 236 -24.84 15.20 14.97
C MET A 236 -23.97 15.16 16.23
N ASP A 237 -22.82 14.51 16.14
CA ASP A 237 -21.94 14.24 17.28
C ASP A 237 -20.59 14.96 17.19
N GLY A 238 -20.42 15.89 16.24
CA GLY A 238 -19.24 16.73 16.08
C GLY A 238 -19.33 18.10 16.78
N VAL A 239 -18.18 18.76 16.91
CA VAL A 239 -18.08 20.12 17.46
C VAL A 239 -18.24 21.15 16.34
N VAL A 240 -19.19 22.08 16.48
CA VAL A 240 -19.38 23.16 15.49
C VAL A 240 -18.49 24.35 15.82
N HIS A 241 -17.46 24.59 15.01
CA HIS A 241 -16.56 25.72 15.18
C HIS A 241 -17.14 27.01 14.57
N THR A 242 -17.60 27.91 15.44
CA THR A 242 -18.12 29.23 15.04
C THR A 242 -16.99 30.28 15.01
N VAL A 243 -16.38 30.46 13.84
CA VAL A 243 -15.36 31.50 13.62
C VAL A 243 -15.72 32.36 12.40
N ASP A 244 -15.61 33.68 12.55
CA ASP A 244 -15.85 34.60 11.44
C ASP A 244 -14.76 34.52 10.36
N ASN A 245 -15.17 34.63 9.10
CA ASN A 245 -14.27 34.62 7.95
C ASN A 245 -13.27 35.78 8.00
N ALA A 246 -13.64 36.95 8.55
CA ALA A 246 -12.70 38.08 8.60
C ALA A 246 -11.53 37.78 9.55
N THR A 247 -11.80 37.11 10.69
CA THR A 247 -10.79 36.71 11.66
C THR A 247 -9.79 35.73 11.06
N VAL A 248 -10.25 34.70 10.34
CA VAL A 248 -9.37 33.74 9.67
C VAL A 248 -8.55 34.43 8.57
N ARG A 249 -9.18 35.30 7.77
CA ARG A 249 -8.48 36.09 6.73
C ARG A 249 -7.42 37.01 7.32
N GLN A 250 -7.65 37.58 8.50
CA GLN A 250 -6.65 38.41 9.18
C GLN A 250 -5.41 37.59 9.53
N PHE A 251 -5.59 36.36 10.01
CA PHE A 251 -4.48 35.44 10.27
C PHE A 251 -3.74 35.07 8.99
N VAL A 252 -4.46 34.65 7.94
CA VAL A 252 -3.84 34.28 6.65
C VAL A 252 -3.05 35.44 6.04
N ARG A 253 -3.56 36.68 6.14
CA ARG A 253 -2.84 37.88 5.67
C ARG A 253 -1.61 38.25 6.49
N SER A 254 -1.49 37.76 7.73
CA SER A 254 -0.32 37.98 8.57
C SER A 254 0.85 37.06 8.23
N LEU A 255 0.62 36.01 7.42
CA LEU A 255 1.65 35.09 7.00
C LEU A 255 2.69 35.79 6.11
N PRO A 256 3.98 35.40 6.18
CA PRO A 256 5.05 36.04 5.41
C PRO A 256 5.05 35.65 3.92
N PHE A 257 4.01 34.98 3.43
CA PHE A 257 3.85 34.50 2.06
C PHE A 257 2.36 34.41 1.71
N GLU A 258 2.06 34.36 0.42
CA GLU A 258 0.71 34.12 -0.07
C GLU A 258 0.43 32.62 -0.24
N LEU A 259 -0.78 32.19 0.14
CA LEU A 259 -1.23 30.83 -0.11
C LEU A 259 -1.39 30.58 -1.62
N THR A 260 -1.04 29.37 -2.05
CA THR A 260 -1.32 28.92 -3.42
C THR A 260 -2.82 28.66 -3.64
N ASP A 261 -3.26 28.48 -4.88
CA ASP A 261 -4.68 28.27 -5.16
C ASP A 261 -5.14 26.88 -4.67
N ALA A 262 -4.26 25.86 -4.75
CA ALA A 262 -4.48 24.57 -4.10
C ALA A 262 -4.61 24.70 -2.58
N GLN A 263 -3.77 25.52 -1.93
CA GLN A 263 -3.84 25.75 -0.49
C GLN A 263 -5.13 26.47 -0.09
N LYS A 264 -5.56 27.51 -0.83
CA LYS A 264 -6.83 28.22 -0.58
C LYS A 264 -8.05 27.30 -0.73
N ARG A 265 -8.05 26.42 -1.74
CA ARG A 265 -9.14 25.45 -1.92
C ARG A 265 -9.22 24.51 -0.71
N VAL A 266 -8.09 23.96 -0.27
CA VAL A 266 -8.06 23.04 0.87
C VAL A 266 -8.37 23.76 2.19
N GLU A 267 -7.93 25.02 2.35
CA GLU A 267 -8.34 25.88 3.47
C GLU A 267 -9.87 25.98 3.55
N LEU A 268 -10.55 26.24 2.44
CA LEU A 268 -12.01 26.31 2.40
C LEU A 268 -12.67 24.96 2.70
N GLU A 269 -12.11 23.85 2.21
CA GLU A 269 -12.58 22.49 2.54
C GLU A 269 -12.50 22.22 4.05
N ILE A 270 -11.37 22.54 4.69
CA ILE A 270 -11.18 22.37 6.13
C ILE A 270 -12.13 23.28 6.93
N LEU A 271 -12.21 24.57 6.58
CA LEU A 271 -13.10 25.51 7.28
C LEU A 271 -14.58 25.18 7.12
N HIS A 272 -14.97 24.59 5.99
CA HIS A 272 -16.32 24.09 5.78
C HIS A 272 -16.64 22.92 6.72
N ASP A 273 -15.73 21.96 6.82
CA ASP A 273 -15.91 20.80 7.70
C ASP A 273 -15.91 21.19 9.17
N LEU A 274 -15.01 22.08 9.61
CA LEU A 274 -14.99 22.57 11.00
C LEU A 274 -16.31 23.27 11.40
N ARG A 275 -17.05 23.83 10.44
CA ARG A 275 -18.36 24.46 10.67
C ARG A 275 -19.53 23.48 10.59
N SER A 276 -19.26 22.26 10.16
CA SER A 276 -20.26 21.22 10.01
C SER A 276 -20.68 20.70 11.39
N PRO A 277 -21.93 20.23 11.57
CA PRO A 277 -22.34 19.52 12.78
C PRO A 277 -21.73 18.09 12.91
N TYR A 278 -20.86 17.70 11.98
CA TYR A 278 -20.27 16.37 11.90
C TYR A 278 -18.77 16.45 12.16
N CYS A 279 -18.24 15.45 12.85
CA CYS A 279 -16.81 15.32 13.09
C CYS A 279 -16.04 15.19 11.76
N MET A 280 -15.15 16.14 11.47
CA MET A 280 -14.22 16.09 10.36
C MET A 280 -13.25 14.92 10.56
N ASN A 281 -13.06 14.11 9.52
CA ASN A 281 -12.02 13.09 9.46
C ASN A 281 -11.32 13.20 8.11
N ARG A 282 -10.25 14.00 8.05
CA ARG A 282 -9.66 14.43 6.77
C ARG A 282 -8.19 14.07 6.66
N LEU A 283 -7.80 13.48 5.53
CA LEU A 283 -6.42 13.27 5.12
C LEU A 283 -5.96 14.39 4.19
N LEU A 284 -5.06 15.23 4.68
CA LEU A 284 -4.32 16.23 3.94
C LEU A 284 -3.03 15.62 3.39
N GLN A 285 -3.03 15.32 2.10
CA GLN A 285 -1.85 14.84 1.39
C GLN A 285 -1.26 15.93 0.49
N GLY A 286 0.06 15.89 0.37
CA GLY A 286 0.79 16.79 -0.50
C GLY A 286 2.27 16.46 -0.48
N ASP A 287 2.99 16.92 -1.50
CA ASP A 287 4.44 16.73 -1.60
C ASP A 287 5.18 17.33 -0.39
N VAL A 288 6.42 16.90 -0.14
CA VAL A 288 7.28 17.47 0.91
C VAL A 288 7.46 18.97 0.64
N GLY A 289 7.13 19.83 1.61
CA GLY A 289 7.22 21.28 1.44
C GLY A 289 6.06 21.93 0.68
N SER A 290 4.95 21.23 0.44
CA SER A 290 3.70 21.80 -0.13
C SER A 290 2.94 22.75 0.81
N GLY A 291 3.43 22.96 2.04
CA GLY A 291 2.82 23.86 3.02
C GLY A 291 1.69 23.25 3.86
N LYS A 292 1.64 21.91 4.01
CA LYS A 292 0.66 21.19 4.85
C LYS A 292 0.52 21.78 6.26
N THR A 293 1.66 22.10 6.89
CA THR A 293 1.73 22.67 8.24
C THR A 293 1.01 24.02 8.36
N VAL A 294 0.98 24.82 7.28
CA VAL A 294 0.28 26.12 7.30
C VAL A 294 -1.23 25.91 7.35
N LEU A 295 -1.76 24.92 6.63
CA LEU A 295 -3.18 24.58 6.67
C LEU A 295 -3.58 24.00 8.03
N ALA A 296 -2.72 23.19 8.65
CA ALA A 296 -2.90 22.77 10.03
C ALA A 296 -2.92 23.97 11.00
N ALA A 297 -2.04 24.96 10.81
CA ALA A 297 -2.03 26.18 11.62
C ALA A 297 -3.33 27.00 11.44
N VAL A 298 -3.84 27.14 10.22
CA VAL A 298 -5.14 27.81 9.96
C VAL A 298 -6.28 27.06 10.66
N ALA A 299 -6.30 25.73 10.59
CA ALA A 299 -7.30 24.91 11.25
C ALA A 299 -7.25 25.09 12.78
N LEU A 300 -6.06 24.98 13.39
CA LEU A 300 -5.86 25.20 14.83
C LEU A 300 -6.28 26.61 15.24
N PHE A 301 -5.94 27.63 14.45
CA PHE A 301 -6.36 29.01 14.70
C PHE A 301 -7.89 29.16 14.71
N ALA A 302 -8.58 28.56 13.73
CA ALA A 302 -10.03 28.56 13.66
C ALA A 302 -10.66 27.87 14.89
N THR A 303 -10.14 26.72 15.28
CA THR A 303 -10.58 25.98 16.48
C THR A 303 -10.42 26.80 17.75
N VAL A 304 -9.25 27.42 17.98
CA VAL A 304 -9.01 28.25 19.17
C VAL A 304 -9.91 29.47 19.20
N ARG A 305 -10.11 30.13 18.05
CA ARG A 305 -11.02 31.29 17.96
C ARG A 305 -12.49 30.94 18.17
N SER A 306 -12.87 29.68 18.00
CA SER A 306 -14.21 29.18 18.33
C SER A 306 -14.35 28.73 19.79
N GLY A 307 -13.30 28.87 20.62
CA GLY A 307 -13.34 28.59 22.06
C GLY A 307 -12.88 27.20 22.47
N PHE A 308 -12.27 26.43 21.56
CA PHE A 308 -11.80 25.07 21.82
C PHE A 308 -10.28 24.96 21.76
N GLN A 309 -9.71 23.98 22.46
CA GLN A 309 -8.29 23.66 22.41
C GLN A 309 -7.93 22.83 21.18
N GLY A 310 -6.69 22.96 20.72
CA GLY A 310 -6.12 22.17 19.64
C GLY A 310 -4.94 21.29 20.08
N ALA A 311 -4.74 20.17 19.41
CA ALA A 311 -3.55 19.33 19.59
C ALA A 311 -2.86 19.06 18.26
N LEU A 312 -1.53 19.10 18.24
CA LEU A 312 -0.70 18.69 17.10
C LEU A 312 0.25 17.57 17.55
N MET A 313 0.00 16.35 17.06
CA MET A 313 0.83 15.18 17.33
C MET A 313 1.83 14.95 16.20
N VAL A 314 3.10 14.77 16.57
CA VAL A 314 4.23 14.58 15.63
C VAL A 314 5.13 13.43 16.09
N PRO A 315 5.91 12.80 15.18
CA PRO A 315 6.60 11.54 15.50
C PRO A 315 7.85 11.69 16.38
N THR A 316 8.51 12.85 16.39
CA THR A 316 9.77 13.06 17.13
C THR A 316 9.75 14.32 17.97
N GLU A 317 10.59 14.37 19.02
CA GLU A 317 10.67 15.53 19.90
C GLU A 317 11.25 16.75 19.19
N ILE A 318 12.22 16.57 18.29
CA ILE A 318 12.77 17.66 17.49
C ILE A 318 11.69 18.30 16.61
N LEU A 319 10.86 17.49 15.93
CA LEU A 319 9.73 18.02 15.17
C LEU A 319 8.76 18.78 16.08
N ALA A 320 8.46 18.24 17.27
CA ALA A 320 7.56 18.89 18.22
C ALA A 320 8.10 20.27 18.63
N GLU A 321 9.39 20.37 18.91
CA GLU A 321 10.06 21.64 19.20
C GLU A 321 10.02 22.62 18.02
N GLN A 322 10.27 22.13 16.79
CA GLN A 322 10.21 22.95 15.57
C GLN A 322 8.79 23.49 15.33
N HIS A 323 7.77 22.64 15.41
CA HIS A 323 6.37 23.03 15.27
C HIS A 323 5.94 23.99 16.38
N MET A 324 6.31 23.73 17.64
CA MET A 324 5.98 24.63 18.74
C MET A 324 6.58 26.02 18.52
N ARG A 325 7.86 26.13 18.14
CA ARG A 325 8.51 27.43 17.86
C ARG A 325 7.82 28.17 16.71
N SER A 326 7.53 27.46 15.63
CA SER A 326 6.89 28.01 14.44
C SER A 326 5.47 28.52 14.75
N LEU A 327 4.66 27.69 15.41
CA LEU A 327 3.29 28.04 15.79
C LEU A 327 3.27 29.17 16.82
N THR A 328 4.14 29.13 17.83
CA THR A 328 4.26 30.23 18.82
C THR A 328 4.48 31.56 18.12
N LYS A 329 5.43 31.62 17.17
CA LYS A 329 5.73 32.85 16.42
C LYS A 329 4.54 33.31 15.55
N MET A 330 3.77 32.39 14.97
CA MET A 330 2.59 32.72 14.17
C MET A 330 1.41 33.21 15.03
N PHE A 331 1.31 32.72 16.26
CA PHE A 331 0.15 32.88 17.12
C PHE A 331 0.31 33.93 18.23
N GLU A 332 1.54 34.32 18.55
CA GLU A 332 1.86 35.38 19.51
C GLU A 332 1.11 36.70 19.21
N PRO A 333 1.03 37.21 17.95
CA PRO A 333 0.27 38.44 17.65
C PRO A 333 -1.23 38.36 17.95
N PHE A 334 -1.74 37.14 18.12
CA PHE A 334 -3.14 36.83 18.34
C PHE A 334 -3.46 36.47 19.80
N GLY A 335 -2.45 36.45 20.67
CA GLY A 335 -2.61 36.10 22.09
C GLY A 335 -2.92 34.62 22.33
N ILE A 336 -2.55 33.74 21.40
CA ILE A 336 -2.80 32.30 21.49
C ILE A 336 -1.56 31.61 22.06
N THR A 337 -1.75 30.78 23.07
CA THR A 337 -0.69 30.09 23.82
C THR A 337 -0.44 28.68 23.30
N VAL A 338 0.83 28.34 23.12
CA VAL A 338 1.26 27.03 22.61
C VAL A 338 2.17 26.34 23.62
N GLY A 339 1.80 25.13 24.05
CA GLY A 339 2.59 24.27 24.93
C GLY A 339 3.31 23.14 24.20
N LEU A 340 4.35 22.60 24.81
CA LEU A 340 5.12 21.44 24.31
C LEU A 340 5.03 20.27 25.30
N LEU A 341 4.48 19.13 24.86
CA LEU A 341 4.42 17.90 25.65
C LEU A 341 5.15 16.74 24.94
N THR A 342 6.36 16.44 25.38
CA THR A 342 7.20 15.35 24.87
C THR A 342 7.55 14.36 25.99
N GLY A 343 8.24 13.26 25.64
CA GLY A 343 8.70 12.27 26.62
C GLY A 343 9.79 12.82 27.55
N SER A 344 10.59 13.77 27.07
CA SER A 344 11.62 14.48 27.85
C SER A 344 11.06 15.46 28.89
N VAL A 345 9.81 15.93 28.76
CA VAL A 345 9.19 16.84 29.74
C VAL A 345 8.74 16.04 30.97
N THR A 346 9.49 16.17 32.07
CA THR A 346 9.30 15.40 33.31
C THR A 346 9.18 16.28 34.56
N GLY A 347 8.80 15.65 35.68
CA GLY A 347 8.79 16.29 37.01
C GLY A 347 7.80 17.45 37.14
N ARG A 348 8.24 18.53 37.78
CA ARG A 348 7.40 19.71 38.09
C ARG A 348 6.86 20.40 36.84
N LYS A 349 7.68 20.56 35.80
CA LYS A 349 7.28 21.19 34.53
C LYS A 349 6.13 20.46 33.85
N ARG A 350 6.16 19.12 33.84
CA ARG A 350 5.07 18.31 33.28
C ARG A 350 3.77 18.54 34.06
N LYS A 351 3.82 18.52 35.40
CA LYS A 351 2.63 18.74 36.24
C LYS A 351 2.01 20.12 36.01
N GLU A 352 2.83 21.17 35.92
CA GLU A 352 2.36 22.53 35.63
C GLU A 352 1.72 22.63 34.24
N LEU A 353 2.31 21.97 33.23
CA LEU A 353 1.78 21.95 31.87
C LEU A 353 0.44 21.21 31.80
N LEU A 354 0.33 20.03 32.40
CA LEU A 354 -0.91 19.25 32.43
C LEU A 354 -2.02 19.98 33.19
N ALA A 355 -1.70 20.62 34.32
CA ALA A 355 -2.65 21.46 35.03
C ALA A 355 -3.13 22.64 34.18
N SER A 356 -2.21 23.30 33.46
CA SER A 356 -2.54 24.41 32.56
C SER A 356 -3.43 23.96 31.39
N LEU A 357 -3.16 22.77 30.84
CA LEU A 357 -3.98 22.17 29.78
C LEU A 357 -5.40 21.86 30.27
N GLN A 358 -5.52 21.23 31.43
CA GLN A 358 -6.79 20.87 32.04
C GLN A 358 -7.61 22.09 32.48
N MET A 359 -6.96 23.18 32.88
CA MET A 359 -7.63 24.44 33.24
C MET A 359 -8.05 25.27 32.01
N GLY A 360 -7.56 24.92 30.82
CA GLY A 360 -7.78 25.69 29.59
C GLY A 360 -6.93 26.96 29.50
N MET A 361 -5.79 27.00 30.21
CA MET A 361 -4.81 28.10 30.08
C MET A 361 -3.87 27.92 28.88
N LEU A 362 -3.83 26.73 28.30
CA LEU A 362 -3.12 26.43 27.05
C LEU A 362 -4.13 26.25 25.92
N ASP A 363 -4.00 27.03 24.85
CA ASP A 363 -4.90 26.94 23.70
C ASP A 363 -4.52 25.76 22.79
N ILE A 364 -3.21 25.56 22.59
CA ILE A 364 -2.68 24.53 21.69
C ILE A 364 -1.59 23.75 22.40
N VAL A 365 -1.56 22.43 22.23
CA VAL A 365 -0.43 21.59 22.64
C VAL A 365 0.19 20.89 21.44
N VAL A 366 1.52 20.99 21.32
CA VAL A 366 2.31 20.23 20.36
C VAL A 366 3.03 19.12 21.11
N GLY A 367 3.02 17.89 20.60
CA GLY A 367 3.63 16.80 21.33
C GLY A 367 3.85 15.52 20.54
N THR A 368 4.55 14.58 21.17
CA THR A 368 4.75 13.24 20.61
C THR A 368 3.66 12.29 21.11
N HIS A 369 3.93 10.97 21.11
CA HIS A 369 3.09 9.97 21.77
C HIS A 369 2.83 10.26 23.27
N ALA A 370 3.50 11.24 23.87
CA ALA A 370 3.14 11.72 25.21
C ALA A 370 1.70 12.26 25.29
N LEU A 371 1.12 12.78 24.19
CA LEU A 371 -0.26 13.30 24.16
C LEU A 371 -1.34 12.23 24.41
N ILE A 372 -1.08 10.99 24.02
CA ILE A 372 -2.02 9.86 24.15
C ILE A 372 -1.97 9.19 25.53
N GLN A 373 -1.07 9.60 26.43
CA GLN A 373 -0.94 9.02 27.77
C GLN A 373 -2.18 9.30 28.65
N GLU A 374 -2.55 8.38 29.53
CA GLU A 374 -3.82 8.43 30.30
C GLU A 374 -3.95 9.69 31.19
N ASP A 375 -2.84 10.29 31.62
CA ASP A 375 -2.80 11.45 32.51
C ASP A 375 -3.04 12.80 31.80
N VAL A 376 -3.16 12.81 30.48
CA VAL A 376 -3.33 14.04 29.69
C VAL A 376 -4.81 14.32 29.44
N PHE A 377 -5.35 15.31 30.15
CA PHE A 377 -6.73 15.77 30.04
C PHE A 377 -6.80 17.18 29.47
N PHE A 378 -7.65 17.36 28.46
CA PHE A 378 -8.02 18.66 27.93
C PHE A 378 -9.26 19.18 28.65
N ARG A 379 -9.42 20.49 28.66
CA ARG A 379 -10.68 21.11 29.08
C ARG A 379 -11.75 20.91 28.01
N ASP A 380 -11.45 21.36 26.79
CA ASP A 380 -12.37 21.36 25.65
C ASP A 380 -11.60 21.14 24.33
N LEU A 381 -11.18 19.90 24.05
CA LEU A 381 -10.45 19.57 22.81
C LEU A 381 -11.40 19.56 21.60
N GLY A 382 -11.12 20.42 20.61
CA GLY A 382 -11.94 20.55 19.40
C GLY A 382 -11.29 19.99 18.13
N LEU A 383 -9.95 20.05 18.01
CA LEU A 383 -9.23 19.58 16.82
C LEU A 383 -7.94 18.84 17.19
N VAL A 384 -7.73 17.70 16.54
CA VAL A 384 -6.49 16.92 16.59
C VAL A 384 -5.86 16.89 15.21
N VAL A 385 -4.65 17.42 15.10
CA VAL A 385 -3.81 17.30 13.91
C VAL A 385 -2.76 16.22 14.14
N THR A 386 -2.59 15.30 13.18
CA THR A 386 -1.52 14.29 13.23
C THR A 386 -0.63 14.41 12.00
N ASP A 387 0.70 14.45 12.19
CA ASP A 387 1.67 14.47 11.10
C ASP A 387 2.39 13.13 10.96
N GLU A 388 2.64 12.69 9.72
CA GLU A 388 3.27 11.41 9.36
C GLU A 388 2.61 10.17 9.99
N GLN A 389 1.31 9.99 9.68
CA GLN A 389 0.43 8.95 10.24
C GLN A 389 1.00 7.52 10.25
N HIS A 390 1.83 7.16 9.27
CA HIS A 390 2.28 5.78 9.06
C HIS A 390 3.19 5.21 10.16
N ARG A 391 3.64 6.03 11.11
CA ARG A 391 4.43 5.59 12.28
C ARG A 391 3.58 5.29 13.53
N PHE A 392 2.28 5.55 13.49
CA PHE A 392 1.38 5.41 14.65
C PHE A 392 0.39 4.26 14.46
N GLY A 393 0.30 3.38 15.46
CA GLY A 393 -0.59 2.22 15.40
C GLY A 393 -2.07 2.60 15.41
N VAL A 394 -2.92 1.79 14.77
CA VAL A 394 -4.37 2.00 14.60
C VAL A 394 -5.07 2.34 15.93
N ASN A 395 -4.76 1.63 17.01
CA ASN A 395 -5.34 1.81 18.35
C ASN A 395 -5.03 3.18 18.99
N GLN A 396 -3.93 3.82 18.61
CA GLN A 396 -3.54 5.13 19.18
C GLN A 396 -4.47 6.26 18.70
N ARG A 397 -5.09 6.10 17.52
CA ARG A 397 -6.03 7.06 16.92
C ARG A 397 -7.32 7.18 17.75
N GLY A 398 -7.84 6.05 18.22
CA GLY A 398 -9.06 6.02 19.05
C GLY A 398 -8.87 6.64 20.43
N VAL A 399 -7.65 6.69 20.97
CA VAL A 399 -7.38 7.28 22.29
C VAL A 399 -7.48 8.80 22.27
N LEU A 400 -6.95 9.47 21.22
CA LEU A 400 -7.07 10.92 21.07
C LEU A 400 -8.51 11.38 20.81
N ARG A 401 -9.27 10.64 19.98
CA ARG A 401 -10.70 10.91 19.78
C ARG A 401 -11.51 10.78 21.07
N ARG A 402 -11.14 9.84 21.95
CA ARG A 402 -11.78 9.64 23.27
C ARG A 402 -11.40 10.68 24.33
N LYS A 403 -10.38 11.51 24.09
CA LYS A 403 -9.95 12.58 25.01
C LYS A 403 -10.76 13.87 24.89
N GLY A 404 -11.56 14.00 23.84
CA GLY A 404 -12.58 15.05 23.68
C GLY A 404 -13.95 14.43 23.37
N TYR A 405 -14.99 15.25 23.30
CA TYR A 405 -16.30 14.81 22.85
C TYR A 405 -16.34 14.80 21.31
N ASN A 406 -15.72 13.78 20.70
CA ASN A 406 -15.55 13.64 19.25
C ASN A 406 -14.89 14.86 18.56
N PRO A 407 -13.63 15.18 18.89
CA PRO A 407 -12.90 16.26 18.23
C PRO A 407 -12.70 15.95 16.74
N ASP A 408 -12.62 17.00 15.94
CA ASP A 408 -12.24 16.94 14.53
C ASP A 408 -10.82 16.38 14.37
N VAL A 409 -10.58 15.63 13.30
CA VAL A 409 -9.31 14.97 13.00
C VAL A 409 -8.80 15.40 11.63
N LEU A 410 -7.61 16.00 11.62
CA LEU A 410 -6.85 16.34 10.43
C LEU A 410 -5.54 15.55 10.40
N THR A 411 -5.39 14.66 9.45
CA THR A 411 -4.18 13.85 9.30
C THR A 411 -3.36 14.33 8.13
N MET A 412 -2.04 14.46 8.29
CA MET A 412 -1.12 14.92 7.25
C MET A 412 -0.16 13.80 6.84
N THR A 413 0.11 13.69 5.54
CA THR A 413 1.14 12.79 5.01
C THR A 413 2.03 13.49 4.00
N ALA A 414 3.33 13.21 4.06
CA ALA A 414 4.29 13.67 3.07
C ALA A 414 4.44 12.73 1.88
N THR A 415 4.01 11.47 1.99
CA THR A 415 3.94 10.56 0.85
C THR A 415 2.67 10.86 0.05
N PRO A 416 2.77 11.43 -1.16
CA PRO A 416 1.61 11.62 -2.01
C PRO A 416 1.10 10.24 -2.42
N ILE A 417 -0.09 9.87 -2.00
CA ILE A 417 -0.76 8.65 -2.44
C ILE A 417 -1.72 9.07 -3.55
N PRO A 418 -1.87 8.31 -4.65
CA PRO A 418 -2.93 8.58 -5.60
C PRO A 418 -4.25 8.72 -4.86
N ARG A 419 -4.97 9.82 -5.08
CA ARG A 419 -6.14 10.20 -4.27
C ARG A 419 -7.14 9.06 -4.12
N THR A 420 -7.32 8.28 -5.16
CA THR A 420 -8.29 7.19 -5.24
C THR A 420 -7.80 5.92 -4.54
N LEU A 421 -6.49 5.67 -4.47
CA LEU A 421 -5.91 4.71 -3.54
C LEU A 421 -6.08 5.18 -2.10
N ALA A 422 -5.83 6.47 -1.82
CA ALA A 422 -6.01 7.01 -0.48
C ALA A 422 -7.46 6.87 -0.01
N ILE A 423 -8.45 7.19 -0.85
CA ILE A 423 -9.87 7.01 -0.54
C ILE A 423 -10.24 5.54 -0.32
N SER A 424 -9.61 4.62 -1.04
CA SER A 424 -9.94 3.19 -0.93
C SER A 424 -9.30 2.53 0.30
N VAL A 425 -8.05 2.87 0.61
CA VAL A 425 -7.30 2.36 1.75
C VAL A 425 -7.76 3.02 3.05
N PHE A 426 -7.99 4.33 3.02
CA PHE A 426 -8.43 5.12 4.16
C PHE A 426 -9.92 5.44 4.06
N GLY A 427 -10.72 4.41 3.75
CA GLY A 427 -12.14 4.43 3.40
C GLY A 427 -13.08 5.27 4.27
N ASP A 428 -12.68 5.70 5.45
CA ASP A 428 -13.43 6.57 6.37
C ASP A 428 -13.02 8.06 6.31
N MET A 429 -11.92 8.41 5.63
CA MET A 429 -11.36 9.76 5.57
C MET A 429 -11.73 10.52 4.28
N ASP A 430 -12.06 11.81 4.40
CA ASP A 430 -12.14 12.73 3.28
C ASP A 430 -10.72 13.16 2.86
N VAL A 431 -10.39 13.12 1.56
CA VAL A 431 -9.01 13.35 1.08
C VAL A 431 -8.88 14.71 0.39
N SER A 432 -8.02 15.57 0.95
CA SER A 432 -7.57 16.83 0.35
C SER A 432 -6.16 16.68 -0.21
N THR A 433 -5.95 17.16 -1.43
CA THR A 433 -4.67 17.04 -2.14
C THR A 433 -4.08 18.41 -2.44
N LEU A 434 -2.81 18.63 -2.07
CA LEU A 434 -1.99 19.78 -2.45
C LEU A 434 -1.07 19.39 -3.60
N SER A 435 -1.47 19.77 -4.83
CA SER A 435 -0.72 19.53 -6.06
C SER A 435 0.30 20.63 -6.37
N GLU A 436 0.15 21.81 -5.76
CA GLU A 436 0.99 22.97 -6.06
C GLU A 436 2.13 23.13 -5.05
N ARG A 437 3.28 23.59 -5.54
CA ARG A 437 4.41 24.01 -4.72
C ARG A 437 4.31 25.50 -4.40
N PRO A 438 4.75 25.97 -3.22
CA PRO A 438 4.84 27.39 -2.91
C PRO A 438 5.70 28.14 -3.94
N LYS A 439 5.29 29.35 -4.31
CA LYS A 439 6.03 30.22 -5.24
C LYS A 439 7.41 30.57 -4.64
N GLY A 440 8.47 30.45 -5.46
CA GLY A 440 9.85 30.79 -5.06
C GLY A 440 10.74 29.63 -4.65
N ARG A 441 10.23 28.38 -4.64
CA ARG A 441 11.07 27.20 -4.38
C ARG A 441 11.96 26.87 -5.58
N VAL A 442 13.26 26.75 -5.36
CA VAL A 442 14.22 26.31 -6.38
C VAL A 442 14.10 24.79 -6.56
N PRO A 443 13.90 24.27 -7.79
CA PRO A 443 13.88 22.83 -8.05
C PRO A 443 15.19 22.14 -7.65
N ILE A 444 15.09 20.88 -7.22
CA ILE A 444 16.25 20.09 -6.82
C ILE A 444 16.79 19.42 -8.08
N THR A 445 18.07 19.61 -8.38
CA THR A 445 18.67 18.93 -9.54
C THR A 445 19.12 17.53 -9.13
N SER A 446 18.51 16.50 -9.72
CA SER A 446 18.80 15.10 -9.45
C SER A 446 19.76 14.51 -10.48
N TYR A 447 20.79 13.80 -10.01
CA TYR A 447 21.73 13.05 -10.85
C TYR A 447 21.77 11.59 -10.43
N TRP A 448 21.78 10.69 -11.40
CA TRP A 448 22.14 9.29 -11.19
C TRP A 448 23.55 9.04 -11.70
N VAL A 449 24.41 8.54 -10.82
CA VAL A 449 25.81 8.21 -11.10
C VAL A 449 26.13 6.78 -10.65
N LYS A 450 27.15 6.20 -11.27
CA LYS A 450 27.71 4.91 -10.86
C LYS A 450 28.82 5.11 -9.82
N HIS A 451 29.18 4.03 -9.13
CA HIS A 451 30.19 4.02 -8.06
C HIS A 451 31.59 4.46 -8.52
N ASP A 452 31.93 4.31 -9.81
CA ASP A 452 33.19 4.76 -10.40
C ASP A 452 33.34 6.29 -10.43
N LEU A 453 32.23 7.03 -10.33
CA LEU A 453 32.23 8.50 -10.28
C LEU A 453 32.26 9.06 -8.85
N MET A 454 32.51 8.24 -7.84
CA MET A 454 32.48 8.67 -6.44
C MET A 454 33.45 9.82 -6.14
N ASP A 455 34.62 9.88 -6.80
CA ASP A 455 35.56 11.00 -6.67
C ASP A 455 34.94 12.35 -7.08
N ARG A 456 34.04 12.36 -8.08
CA ARG A 456 33.30 13.57 -8.46
C ARG A 456 32.30 13.97 -7.39
N VAL A 457 31.65 12.99 -6.76
CA VAL A 457 30.70 13.21 -5.66
C VAL A 457 31.43 13.80 -4.45
N LEU A 458 32.60 13.28 -4.09
CA LEU A 458 33.43 13.82 -3.01
C LEU A 458 33.86 15.28 -3.27
N ASN A 459 34.24 15.60 -4.51
CA ASN A 459 34.56 16.98 -4.88
C ASN A 459 33.33 17.91 -4.79
N LEU A 460 32.13 17.42 -5.13
CA LEU A 460 30.89 18.18 -4.97
C LEU A 460 30.57 18.44 -3.49
N ILE A 461 30.73 17.42 -2.63
CA ILE A 461 30.58 17.56 -1.17
C ILE A 461 31.54 18.62 -0.65
N LYS A 462 32.83 18.53 -1.02
CA LYS A 462 33.85 19.50 -0.62
C LYS A 462 33.46 20.93 -0.97
N ARG A 463 33.04 21.16 -2.22
CA ARG A 463 32.65 22.49 -2.70
C ARG A 463 31.47 23.08 -1.93
N GLU A 464 30.42 22.29 -1.67
CA GLU A 464 29.25 22.78 -0.93
C GLU A 464 29.60 23.08 0.54
N ILE A 465 30.40 22.23 1.18
CA ILE A 465 30.85 22.44 2.55
C ILE A 465 31.76 23.67 2.67
N GLU A 466 32.66 23.91 1.70
CA GLU A 466 33.51 25.12 1.66
C GLU A 466 32.69 26.42 1.53
N LEU A 467 31.48 26.35 0.97
CA LEU A 467 30.53 27.46 0.94
C LEU A 467 29.76 27.65 2.26
N GLY A 468 30.11 26.90 3.31
CA GLY A 468 29.46 26.94 4.63
C GLY A 468 28.15 26.16 4.71
N ARG A 469 27.86 25.32 3.71
CA ARG A 469 26.63 24.54 3.60
C ARG A 469 26.82 23.13 4.13
N GLN A 470 25.73 22.37 4.19
CA GLN A 470 25.72 21.03 4.77
C GLN A 470 25.24 19.97 3.78
N ALA A 471 25.66 18.73 4.01
CA ALA A 471 25.34 17.59 3.16
C ALA A 471 24.86 16.38 3.96
N TYR A 472 23.95 15.60 3.37
CA TYR A 472 23.50 14.30 3.85
C TYR A 472 24.11 13.19 3.00
N LEU A 473 24.59 12.12 3.64
CA LEU A 473 25.07 10.90 2.98
C LEU A 473 24.32 9.69 3.55
N ILE A 474 23.43 9.10 2.76
CA ILE A 474 22.50 8.06 3.18
C ILE A 474 22.97 6.68 2.73
N CYS A 475 23.05 5.74 3.67
CA CYS A 475 23.33 4.33 3.44
C CYS A 475 22.04 3.50 3.39
N PRO A 476 21.94 2.49 2.52
CA PRO A 476 20.82 1.56 2.50
C PRO A 476 20.77 0.72 3.78
N LEU A 477 19.57 0.29 4.13
CA LEU A 477 19.36 -0.83 5.05
C LEU A 477 19.23 -2.13 4.24
N ILE A 478 19.77 -3.23 4.75
CA ILE A 478 19.60 -4.57 4.23
C ILE A 478 18.59 -5.27 5.13
N GLU A 479 17.39 -5.55 4.59
CA GLU A 479 16.25 -6.11 5.33
C GLU A 479 16.58 -7.41 6.10
N GLU A 480 17.59 -8.16 5.67
CA GLU A 480 18.01 -9.42 6.30
C GLU A 480 19.04 -9.25 7.45
N SER A 481 19.62 -8.06 7.66
CA SER A 481 20.74 -7.90 8.62
C SER A 481 21.00 -6.46 9.13
N GLU A 482 20.22 -6.01 10.11
CA GLU A 482 20.45 -4.73 10.82
C GLU A 482 21.86 -4.58 11.45
N LYS A 483 22.58 -5.68 11.71
CA LYS A 483 23.97 -5.63 12.20
C LYS A 483 24.95 -5.17 11.13
N LEU A 484 24.76 -5.61 9.88
CA LEU A 484 25.62 -5.23 8.76
C LEU A 484 25.39 -3.77 8.36
N ASP A 485 24.15 -3.28 8.46
CA ASP A 485 23.82 -1.89 8.08
C ASP A 485 24.49 -0.85 8.97
N VAL A 486 24.49 -1.10 10.28
CA VAL A 486 25.17 -0.24 11.24
C VAL A 486 26.68 -0.23 10.98
N GLN A 487 27.26 -1.38 10.62
CA GLN A 487 28.66 -1.47 10.26
C GLN A 487 28.97 -0.66 9.00
N ASN A 488 28.15 -0.78 7.95
CA ASN A 488 28.31 -0.01 6.71
C ASN A 488 28.27 1.51 6.96
N ALA A 489 27.34 1.98 7.81
CA ALA A 489 27.25 3.39 8.17
C ALA A 489 28.48 3.87 8.97
N ILE A 490 28.99 3.05 9.90
CA ILE A 490 30.20 3.34 10.67
C ILE A 490 31.44 3.39 9.75
N ASP A 491 31.60 2.41 8.86
CA ASP A 491 32.73 2.34 7.94
C ASP A 491 32.74 3.54 7.00
N LEU A 492 31.57 3.93 6.47
CA LEU A 492 31.44 5.12 5.65
C LEU A 492 31.71 6.41 6.44
N HIS A 493 31.27 6.49 7.69
CA HIS A 493 31.58 7.61 8.57
C HIS A 493 33.10 7.75 8.82
N ILE A 494 33.81 6.65 9.04
CA ILE A 494 35.27 6.65 9.17
C ILE A 494 35.93 7.13 7.87
N GLN A 495 35.50 6.61 6.73
CA GLN A 495 36.01 7.03 5.41
C GLN A 495 35.78 8.52 5.15
N MET A 496 34.57 9.02 5.42
CA MET A 496 34.25 10.44 5.23
C MET A 496 35.02 11.33 6.22
N SER A 497 35.21 10.89 7.45
CA SER A 497 36.03 11.63 8.44
C SER A 497 37.49 11.74 8.01
N GLN A 498 38.02 10.70 7.36
CA GLN A 498 39.36 10.72 6.77
C GLN A 498 39.44 11.60 5.51
N ALA A 499 38.40 11.60 4.68
CA ALA A 499 38.33 12.41 3.46
C ALA A 499 38.15 13.91 3.75
N PHE A 500 37.51 14.26 4.86
CA PHE A 500 37.19 15.64 5.26
C PHE A 500 37.75 16.00 6.65
N PRO A 501 39.08 15.94 6.87
CA PRO A 501 39.67 16.09 8.21
C PRO A 501 39.48 17.50 8.83
N ASN A 502 39.19 18.50 8.01
CA ASN A 502 38.98 19.88 8.45
C ASN A 502 37.51 20.17 8.84
N TYR A 503 36.61 19.20 8.67
CA TYR A 503 35.18 19.36 8.90
C TYR A 503 34.67 18.29 9.85
N LYS A 504 33.58 18.60 10.57
CA LYS A 504 32.98 17.64 11.49
C LYS A 504 31.94 16.80 10.74
N VAL A 505 32.18 15.49 10.72
CA VAL A 505 31.25 14.50 10.17
C VAL A 505 30.44 13.92 11.33
N GLY A 506 29.13 13.84 11.17
CA GLY A 506 28.22 13.16 12.09
C GLY A 506 27.89 11.74 11.64
N LEU A 507 27.43 10.91 12.58
CA LEU A 507 26.89 9.57 12.32
C LEU A 507 25.51 9.46 12.97
N LEU A 508 24.54 8.93 12.22
CA LEU A 508 23.20 8.67 12.74
C LEU A 508 22.65 7.33 12.24
N HIS A 509 22.35 6.39 13.12
CA HIS A 509 21.81 5.08 12.73
C HIS A 509 20.73 4.55 13.69
N GLY A 510 20.01 3.51 13.28
CA GLY A 510 18.85 2.96 13.98
C GLY A 510 19.12 2.55 15.44
N LYS A 511 20.30 2.01 15.74
CA LYS A 511 20.68 1.54 17.09
C LYS A 511 21.06 2.62 18.10
N MET A 512 21.21 3.87 17.69
CA MET A 512 21.46 4.95 18.65
C MET A 512 20.22 5.17 19.51
N SER A 513 20.44 5.49 20.78
CA SER A 513 19.36 5.89 21.68
C SER A 513 18.66 7.15 21.16
N PRO A 514 17.38 7.37 21.48
CA PRO A 514 16.66 8.58 21.08
C PRO A 514 17.41 9.87 21.48
N ALA A 515 18.01 9.90 22.67
CA ALA A 515 18.77 11.06 23.16
C ALA A 515 20.01 11.35 22.30
N GLU A 516 20.78 10.33 21.90
CA GLU A 516 21.96 10.50 21.04
C GLU A 516 21.56 10.95 19.61
N LYS A 517 20.46 10.40 19.07
CA LYS A 517 19.93 10.84 17.77
C LYS A 517 19.56 12.31 17.81
N ASP A 518 18.88 12.73 18.88
CA ASP A 518 18.46 14.11 19.04
C ASP A 518 19.66 15.06 19.20
N GLU A 519 20.70 14.64 19.91
CA GLU A 519 21.95 15.41 20.06
C GLU A 519 22.66 15.61 18.71
N VAL A 520 22.86 14.53 17.93
CA VAL A 520 23.50 14.61 16.61
C VAL A 520 22.68 15.49 15.65
N MET A 521 21.35 15.33 15.65
CA MET A 521 20.49 16.14 14.80
C MET A 521 20.47 17.62 15.21
N ARG A 522 20.55 17.93 16.50
CA ARG A 522 20.70 19.31 16.99
C ARG A 522 22.04 19.91 16.57
N ALA A 523 23.14 19.16 16.70
CA ALA A 523 24.46 19.60 16.25
C ALA A 523 24.48 19.84 14.73
N PHE A 524 23.84 18.96 13.94
CA PHE A 524 23.67 19.17 12.52
C PHE A 524 22.79 20.39 12.22
N TYR A 525 21.65 20.56 12.88
CA TYR A 525 20.80 21.75 12.69
C TYR A 525 21.52 23.08 12.98
N ASN A 526 22.37 23.11 14.01
CA ASN A 526 23.16 24.29 14.39
C ASN A 526 24.39 24.53 13.50
N ASN A 527 24.58 23.74 12.44
CA ASN A 527 25.75 23.77 11.56
C ASN A 527 27.08 23.46 12.27
N GLU A 528 27.03 22.73 13.39
CA GLU A 528 28.23 22.22 14.07
C GLU A 528 28.82 21.02 13.32
N LEU A 529 27.97 20.29 12.59
CA LEU A 529 28.33 19.17 11.72
C LEU A 529 28.06 19.54 10.26
N GLN A 530 29.05 19.41 9.38
CA GLN A 530 28.91 19.80 7.96
C GLN A 530 28.43 18.64 7.08
N LEU A 531 28.74 17.40 7.46
CA LEU A 531 28.33 16.19 6.75
C LEU A 531 27.67 15.23 7.72
N LEU A 532 26.46 14.76 7.42
CA LEU A 532 25.77 13.74 8.23
C LEU A 532 25.72 12.42 7.46
N VAL A 533 26.43 11.42 7.96
CA VAL A 533 26.31 10.03 7.48
C VAL A 533 25.18 9.35 8.23
N SER A 534 24.20 8.80 7.52
CA SER A 534 23.07 8.17 8.16
C SER A 534 22.46 7.01 7.39
N THR A 535 21.72 6.15 8.08
CA THR A 535 20.80 5.21 7.44
C THR A 535 19.44 5.91 7.14
N THR A 536 18.40 5.16 6.80
CA THR A 536 17.03 5.69 6.57
C THR A 536 16.39 6.43 7.75
N VAL A 537 17.06 6.56 8.89
CA VAL A 537 16.50 7.23 10.09
C VAL A 537 16.27 8.73 9.87
N VAL A 538 17.00 9.37 8.95
CA VAL A 538 16.78 10.79 8.55
C VAL A 538 15.41 10.99 7.88
N GLU A 539 14.73 9.91 7.50
CA GLU A 539 13.36 9.96 6.96
C GLU A 539 12.40 10.73 7.89
N VAL A 540 12.69 10.86 9.20
CA VAL A 540 11.80 11.53 10.15
C VAL A 540 12.17 13.02 10.35
N GLY A 541 11.53 13.86 9.55
CA GLY A 541 11.02 15.16 10.01
C GLY A 541 11.92 16.39 9.94
N VAL A 542 13.20 16.30 10.30
CA VAL A 542 13.98 17.51 10.57
C VAL A 542 14.28 18.30 9.29
N ASP A 543 13.86 19.56 9.27
CA ASP A 543 14.22 20.55 8.24
C ASP A 543 15.55 21.22 8.59
N VAL A 544 16.54 21.15 7.70
CA VAL A 544 17.80 21.89 7.81
C VAL A 544 17.95 22.78 6.57
N PRO A 545 17.56 24.06 6.63
CA PRO A 545 17.55 24.95 5.47
C PRO A 545 18.94 25.15 4.81
N ASN A 546 20.01 24.97 5.57
CA ASN A 546 21.40 25.08 5.11
C ASN A 546 21.93 23.79 4.45
N ALA A 547 21.17 22.69 4.50
CA ALA A 547 21.52 21.45 3.82
C ALA A 547 21.12 21.53 2.34
N THR A 548 22.11 21.46 1.45
CA THR A 548 21.94 21.69 0.01
C THR A 548 22.25 20.45 -0.83
N LEU A 549 22.89 19.44 -0.24
CA LEU A 549 23.32 18.25 -0.96
C LEU A 549 22.80 16.98 -0.27
N MET A 550 22.09 16.15 -1.04
CA MET A 550 21.63 14.81 -0.63
C MET A 550 22.35 13.76 -1.47
N ILE A 551 23.11 12.86 -0.84
CA ILE A 551 23.75 11.73 -1.51
C ILE A 551 23.14 10.45 -0.97
N ILE A 552 22.70 9.57 -1.86
CA ILE A 552 22.12 8.27 -1.51
C ILE A 552 22.99 7.18 -2.12
N MET A 553 23.67 6.41 -1.28
CA MET A 553 24.50 5.27 -1.66
C MET A 553 23.63 4.05 -1.97
N ASP A 554 24.04 3.23 -2.95
CA ASP A 554 23.28 2.06 -3.43
C ASP A 554 21.77 2.36 -3.59
N ALA A 555 21.45 3.46 -4.27
CA ALA A 555 20.09 3.99 -4.36
C ALA A 555 19.08 3.01 -4.98
N ASP A 556 19.53 2.02 -5.75
CA ASP A 556 18.71 0.95 -6.33
C ASP A 556 18.12 -0.01 -5.30
N ARG A 557 18.62 0.01 -4.05
CA ARG A 557 18.08 -0.76 -2.92
C ARG A 557 16.89 -0.09 -2.24
N PHE A 558 16.62 1.19 -2.52
CA PHE A 558 15.51 1.91 -1.92
C PHE A 558 14.28 1.86 -2.82
N GLY A 559 13.09 1.96 -2.20
CA GLY A 559 11.85 2.22 -2.91
C GLY A 559 11.77 3.66 -3.43
N LEU A 560 10.99 3.92 -4.50
CA LEU A 560 10.86 5.28 -5.06
C LEU A 560 10.31 6.29 -4.05
N SER A 561 9.29 5.89 -3.29
CA SER A 561 8.71 6.70 -2.24
C SER A 561 9.74 7.12 -1.19
N GLN A 562 10.66 6.23 -0.79
CA GLN A 562 11.74 6.54 0.14
C GLN A 562 12.77 7.49 -0.48
N LEU A 563 13.18 7.24 -1.72
CA LEU A 563 14.10 8.12 -2.45
C LEU A 563 13.53 9.54 -2.59
N HIS A 564 12.23 9.65 -2.87
CA HIS A 564 11.53 10.94 -2.96
C HIS A 564 11.49 11.68 -1.63
N GLN A 565 11.18 10.98 -0.54
CA GLN A 565 11.22 11.57 0.81
C GLN A 565 12.62 12.06 1.19
N LEU A 566 13.65 11.26 0.93
CA LEU A 566 15.04 11.62 1.17
C LEU A 566 15.45 12.83 0.33
N ARG A 567 15.12 12.85 -0.97
CA ARG A 567 15.33 14.03 -1.84
C ARG A 567 14.68 15.28 -1.25
N GLY A 568 13.46 15.17 -0.72
CA GLY A 568 12.72 16.28 -0.10
C GLY A 568 13.30 16.85 1.20
N ARG A 569 14.37 16.25 1.74
CA ARG A 569 15.10 16.77 2.92
C ARG A 569 16.05 17.92 2.59
N VAL A 570 16.37 18.13 1.31
CA VAL A 570 17.13 19.30 0.82
C VAL A 570 16.23 20.23 -0.02
N GLY A 571 16.75 21.40 -0.42
CA GLY A 571 15.97 22.35 -1.24
C GLY A 571 14.92 23.13 -0.45
N ARG A 572 15.22 23.42 0.82
CA ARG A 572 14.35 24.19 1.73
C ARG A 572 14.88 25.60 2.04
N GLY A 573 16.15 25.86 1.75
CA GLY A 573 16.76 27.20 1.79
C GLY A 573 16.65 27.97 0.47
N GLN A 574 17.38 29.09 0.39
CA GLN A 574 17.45 29.95 -0.80
C GLN A 574 18.45 29.42 -1.85
N HIS A 575 19.27 28.43 -1.49
CA HIS A 575 20.34 27.91 -2.35
C HIS A 575 19.85 26.76 -3.23
N ALA A 576 20.36 26.70 -4.46
CA ALA A 576 20.18 25.55 -5.33
C ALA A 576 20.66 24.28 -4.62
N SER A 577 19.85 23.23 -4.68
CA SER A 577 20.10 21.98 -3.99
C SER A 577 20.20 20.82 -4.98
N TYR A 578 20.97 19.80 -4.62
CA TYR A 578 21.30 18.68 -5.48
C TYR A 578 21.00 17.36 -4.79
N CYS A 579 20.51 16.40 -5.56
CA CYS A 579 20.31 15.02 -5.12
C CYS A 579 21.14 14.08 -6.00
N VAL A 580 22.04 13.31 -5.41
CA VAL A 580 22.92 12.38 -6.13
C VAL A 580 22.58 10.95 -5.72
N LEU A 581 22.09 10.18 -6.68
CA LEU A 581 21.79 8.76 -6.55
C LEU A 581 23.02 7.98 -7.02
N VAL A 582 23.75 7.35 -6.11
CA VAL A 582 24.91 6.49 -6.43
C VAL A 582 24.41 5.06 -6.51
N ALA A 583 24.33 4.47 -7.71
CA ALA A 583 23.79 3.12 -7.90
C ALA A 583 24.30 2.47 -9.20
N ASP A 584 24.44 1.14 -9.21
CA ASP A 584 24.72 0.35 -10.42
C ASP A 584 23.68 -0.79 -10.59
N PRO A 585 22.40 -0.44 -10.87
CA PRO A 585 21.31 -1.40 -10.98
C PRO A 585 21.54 -2.41 -12.11
N LYS A 586 21.48 -3.69 -11.73
CA LYS A 586 21.60 -4.82 -12.65
C LYS A 586 20.28 -5.22 -13.31
N SER A 587 19.15 -4.91 -12.68
CA SER A 587 17.80 -5.19 -13.17
C SER A 587 17.22 -4.04 -14.00
N GLU A 588 16.29 -4.35 -14.90
CA GLU A 588 15.55 -3.35 -15.68
C GLU A 588 14.70 -2.45 -14.77
N ILE A 589 13.96 -3.06 -13.83
CA ILE A 589 13.18 -2.36 -12.79
C ILE A 589 14.04 -1.37 -12.00
N GLY A 590 15.28 -1.74 -11.63
CA GLY A 590 16.19 -0.86 -10.91
C GLY A 590 16.62 0.36 -11.74
N ARG A 591 16.76 0.21 -13.06
CA ARG A 591 17.09 1.32 -13.98
C ARG A 591 15.90 2.24 -14.19
N GLU A 592 14.72 1.69 -14.40
CA GLU A 592 13.48 2.48 -14.50
C GLU A 592 13.25 3.29 -13.22
N ARG A 593 13.56 2.72 -12.06
CA ARG A 593 13.52 3.42 -10.77
C ARG A 593 14.42 4.65 -10.73
N MET A 594 15.69 4.51 -11.10
CA MET A 594 16.63 5.64 -11.10
C MET A 594 16.21 6.71 -12.11
N THR A 595 15.74 6.28 -13.28
CA THR A 595 15.24 7.17 -14.35
C THR A 595 14.03 7.97 -13.87
N ALA A 596 13.07 7.32 -13.20
CA ALA A 596 11.90 8.00 -12.65
C ALA A 596 12.26 9.10 -11.64
N MET A 597 13.29 8.88 -10.80
CA MET A 597 13.76 9.91 -9.85
C MET A 597 14.49 11.08 -10.51
N THR A 598 15.11 10.87 -11.67
CA THR A 598 15.80 11.94 -12.41
C THR A 598 14.90 12.70 -13.37
N ASP A 599 13.85 12.05 -13.89
CA ASP A 599 12.94 12.64 -14.88
C ASP A 599 11.98 13.66 -14.29
N THR A 600 11.51 13.43 -13.07
CA THR A 600 10.45 14.22 -12.46
C THR A 600 10.76 14.53 -11.01
N ASP A 601 10.38 15.75 -10.61
CA ASP A 601 10.35 16.13 -9.21
C ASP A 601 8.97 15.92 -8.58
N ASP A 602 7.93 15.67 -9.37
CA ASP A 602 6.55 15.55 -8.86
C ASP A 602 6.35 14.23 -8.11
N GLY A 603 6.08 14.34 -6.81
CA GLY A 603 5.84 13.19 -5.96
C GLY A 603 4.64 12.36 -6.36
N PHE A 604 3.57 12.94 -6.93
CA PHE A 604 2.40 12.16 -7.39
C PHE A 604 2.75 11.29 -8.59
N GLU A 605 3.53 11.84 -9.53
CA GLU A 605 4.03 11.09 -10.68
C GLU A 605 4.98 9.96 -10.23
N ILE A 606 5.84 10.23 -9.25
CA ILE A 606 6.74 9.22 -8.69
C ILE A 606 5.94 8.10 -8.01
N SER A 607 4.92 8.42 -7.22
CA SER A 607 4.08 7.41 -6.58
C SER A 607 3.31 6.57 -7.60
N ARG A 608 2.85 7.17 -8.71
CA ARG A 608 2.24 6.42 -9.83
C ARG A 608 3.23 5.44 -10.46
N ARG A 609 4.43 5.90 -10.79
CA ARG A 609 5.50 5.04 -11.34
C ARG A 609 5.93 3.96 -10.33
N ASP A 610 5.96 4.25 -9.03
CA ASP A 610 6.27 3.27 -7.97
C ASP A 610 5.24 2.13 -7.94
N LEU A 611 3.96 2.45 -8.10
CA LEU A 611 2.89 1.44 -8.18
C LEU A 611 3.01 0.58 -9.43
N GLU A 612 3.28 1.18 -10.58
CA GLU A 612 3.49 0.46 -11.84
C GLU A 612 4.70 -0.49 -11.76
N LEU A 613 5.82 -0.03 -11.16
CA LEU A 613 7.08 -0.77 -11.09
C LEU A 613 7.11 -1.88 -10.03
N ARG A 614 6.47 -1.68 -8.87
CA ARG A 614 6.40 -2.71 -7.81
C ARG A 614 5.46 -3.84 -8.18
N GLY A 615 4.50 -3.56 -9.05
CA GLY A 615 3.40 -4.48 -9.28
C GLY A 615 2.57 -4.72 -8.00
N PRO A 616 1.62 -5.66 -8.07
CA PRO A 616 0.46 -5.56 -7.20
C PRO A 616 0.62 -5.92 -5.72
N GLY A 617 1.67 -6.67 -5.39
CA GLY A 617 1.84 -7.28 -4.07
C GLY A 617 2.64 -6.47 -3.05
N ASP A 618 3.45 -5.50 -3.47
CA ASP A 618 4.56 -4.97 -2.64
C ASP A 618 4.40 -3.52 -2.14
N PHE A 619 3.35 -2.80 -2.54
CA PHE A 619 3.07 -1.48 -1.94
C PHE A 619 2.65 -1.60 -0.47
N PHE A 620 2.04 -2.73 -0.10
CA PHE A 620 1.47 -3.00 1.22
C PHE A 620 2.30 -3.95 2.08
N GLY A 621 3.62 -4.03 1.84
CA GLY A 621 4.58 -4.96 2.45
C GLY A 621 4.20 -5.45 3.86
N THR A 622 4.25 -6.78 4.04
CA THR A 622 3.91 -7.54 5.26
C THR A 622 2.66 -7.06 5.99
N LYS A 623 1.50 -7.65 5.63
CA LYS A 623 0.28 -7.72 6.45
C LYS A 623 0.04 -6.47 7.30
N GLN A 624 -0.20 -5.32 6.65
CA GLN A 624 -0.75 -4.19 7.37
C GLN A 624 -2.12 -4.59 7.93
N SER A 625 -2.21 -4.62 9.25
CA SER A 625 -3.47 -4.78 9.98
C SER A 625 -4.44 -3.68 9.56
N GLY A 626 -5.44 -4.02 8.75
CA GLY A 626 -6.53 -3.13 8.34
C GLY A 626 -6.93 -3.17 6.86
N LEU A 627 -6.12 -3.71 5.96
CA LEU A 627 -6.52 -3.86 4.56
C LEU A 627 -7.41 -5.10 4.36
N PRO A 628 -8.53 -5.01 3.62
CA PRO A 628 -9.34 -6.17 3.30
C PRO A 628 -8.55 -7.13 2.40
N GLU A 629 -8.57 -8.42 2.74
CA GLU A 629 -8.12 -9.46 1.81
C GLU A 629 -9.23 -9.67 0.76
N PHE A 630 -8.99 -9.16 -0.44
CA PHE A 630 -9.84 -9.44 -1.60
C PHE A 630 -9.54 -10.85 -2.14
N ARG A 631 -10.58 -11.55 -2.58
CA ARG A 631 -10.51 -12.93 -3.08
C ARG A 631 -10.05 -12.99 -4.53
N LEU A 632 -10.44 -12.01 -5.35
CA LEU A 632 -10.11 -11.93 -6.78
C LEU A 632 -9.52 -10.59 -7.18
N ALA A 633 -10.04 -9.51 -6.60
CA ALA A 633 -9.65 -8.17 -6.95
C ALA A 633 -8.25 -7.86 -6.43
N ASP A 634 -7.52 -7.11 -7.25
CA ASP A 634 -6.25 -6.54 -6.85
C ASP A 634 -6.38 -5.02 -6.89
N MET A 635 -6.16 -4.35 -5.74
CA MET A 635 -6.34 -2.90 -5.64
C MET A 635 -5.49 -2.10 -6.61
N THR A 636 -4.34 -2.64 -7.03
CA THR A 636 -3.42 -1.93 -7.92
C THR A 636 -3.71 -2.27 -9.38
N ALA A 637 -3.88 -3.55 -9.72
CA ALA A 637 -4.11 -3.97 -11.10
C ALA A 637 -5.54 -3.65 -11.57
N ASP A 638 -6.50 -3.68 -10.66
CA ASP A 638 -7.91 -3.40 -10.93
C ASP A 638 -8.31 -1.98 -10.45
N PHE A 639 -7.36 -1.05 -10.37
CA PHE A 639 -7.55 0.32 -9.88
C PHE A 639 -8.63 1.12 -10.65
N GLU A 640 -8.68 1.00 -11.97
CA GLU A 640 -9.73 1.65 -12.77
C GLU A 640 -11.13 1.12 -12.43
N VAL A 641 -11.22 -0.18 -12.12
CA VAL A 641 -12.48 -0.83 -11.71
C VAL A 641 -12.91 -0.35 -10.33
N LEU A 642 -11.94 -0.11 -9.44
CA LEU A 642 -12.17 0.47 -8.12
C LEU A 642 -12.75 1.89 -8.19
N GLU A 643 -12.22 2.72 -9.10
CA GLU A 643 -12.72 4.08 -9.33
C GLU A 643 -14.14 4.06 -9.89
N GLN A 644 -14.41 3.22 -10.90
CA GLN A 644 -15.76 3.04 -11.45
C GLN A 644 -16.75 2.61 -10.36
N ALA A 645 -16.41 1.57 -9.61
CA ALA A 645 -17.23 1.06 -8.53
C ALA A 645 -17.51 2.13 -7.45
N ARG A 646 -16.52 2.98 -7.13
CA ARG A 646 -16.70 4.08 -6.18
C ARG A 646 -17.73 5.10 -6.68
N ASP A 647 -17.60 5.52 -7.94
CA ASP A 647 -18.47 6.54 -8.52
C ASP A 647 -19.90 6.02 -8.66
N ASP A 648 -20.08 4.77 -9.08
CA ASP A 648 -21.38 4.10 -9.15
C ASP A 648 -22.05 3.96 -7.78
N VAL A 649 -21.29 3.62 -6.72
CA VAL A 649 -21.80 3.60 -5.34
C VAL A 649 -22.19 5.00 -4.87
N ALA A 650 -21.38 6.01 -5.18
CA ALA A 650 -21.64 7.38 -4.76
C ALA A 650 -22.91 7.95 -5.40
N GLU A 651 -23.18 7.60 -6.66
CA GLU A 651 -24.44 7.91 -7.33
C GLU A 651 -25.61 7.12 -6.71
N LEU A 652 -25.41 5.83 -6.47
CA LEU A 652 -26.44 4.96 -5.90
C LEU A 652 -26.90 5.41 -4.51
N LEU A 653 -25.98 5.79 -3.63
CA LEU A 653 -26.30 6.20 -2.25
C LEU A 653 -26.96 7.59 -2.16
N LYS A 654 -26.87 8.42 -3.22
CA LYS A 654 -27.57 9.72 -3.30
C LYS A 654 -29.06 9.54 -3.58
N ASP A 655 -29.48 8.44 -4.21
CA ASP A 655 -30.89 8.18 -4.48
C ASP A 655 -31.59 7.62 -3.23
N GLU A 656 -32.63 8.31 -2.74
CA GLU A 656 -33.44 7.86 -1.60
C GLU A 656 -34.06 6.47 -1.82
N LYS A 657 -34.25 6.06 -3.08
CA LYS A 657 -34.73 4.71 -3.42
C LYS A 657 -33.78 3.62 -2.95
N PHE A 658 -32.48 3.90 -2.81
CA PHE A 658 -31.53 2.92 -2.27
C PHE A 658 -31.95 2.41 -0.89
N TRP A 659 -32.50 3.28 -0.05
CA TRP A 659 -32.84 2.95 1.34
C TRP A 659 -34.21 2.27 1.47
N THR A 660 -35.11 2.47 0.50
CA THR A 660 -36.53 2.07 0.60
C THR A 660 -36.95 1.00 -0.42
N SER A 661 -36.37 1.00 -1.63
CA SER A 661 -36.80 0.13 -2.73
C SER A 661 -36.46 -1.35 -2.47
N PRO A 662 -37.34 -2.31 -2.82
CA PRO A 662 -37.04 -3.74 -2.77
C PRO A 662 -35.88 -4.16 -3.68
N GLU A 663 -35.62 -3.44 -4.77
CA GLU A 663 -34.56 -3.76 -5.73
C GLU A 663 -33.17 -3.82 -5.07
N TYR A 664 -32.89 -2.90 -4.14
CA TYR A 664 -31.61 -2.82 -3.44
C TYR A 664 -31.59 -3.63 -2.14
N ALA A 665 -32.62 -4.44 -1.87
CA ALA A 665 -32.67 -5.27 -0.67
C ALA A 665 -31.44 -6.18 -0.53
N PRO A 666 -30.92 -6.87 -1.58
CA PRO A 666 -29.72 -7.70 -1.45
C PRO A 666 -28.50 -6.92 -0.94
N LEU A 667 -28.29 -5.71 -1.45
CA LEU A 667 -27.20 -4.82 -1.03
C LEU A 667 -27.37 -4.36 0.43
N ARG A 668 -28.59 -4.03 0.85
CA ARG A 668 -28.85 -3.67 2.26
C ARG A 668 -28.67 -4.85 3.22
N HIS A 669 -29.07 -6.05 2.83
CA HIS A 669 -28.82 -7.27 3.63
C HIS A 669 -27.33 -7.56 3.76
N TYR A 670 -26.54 -7.33 2.69
CA TYR A 670 -25.08 -7.39 2.76
C TYR A 670 -24.54 -6.42 3.82
N LEU A 671 -24.95 -5.15 3.79
CA LEU A 671 -24.51 -4.15 4.78
C LEU A 671 -24.92 -4.49 6.23
N GLN A 672 -26.08 -5.13 6.43
CA GLN A 672 -26.53 -5.60 7.74
C GLN A 672 -25.69 -6.75 8.29
N GLY A 673 -25.28 -7.68 7.42
CA GLY A 673 -24.40 -8.80 7.80
C GLY A 673 -23.00 -8.34 8.26
N GLU A 674 -22.55 -7.19 7.78
CA GLU A 674 -21.25 -6.59 8.10
C GLU A 674 -21.28 -5.73 9.39
N GLN A 675 -22.36 -5.78 10.19
CA GLN A 675 -22.55 -5.05 11.46
C GLN A 675 -22.43 -3.51 11.39
N ILE A 676 -22.40 -2.90 10.20
CA ILE A 676 -22.33 -1.44 10.01
C ILE A 676 -23.48 -0.69 10.72
N PHE A 677 -24.66 -1.31 10.80
CA PHE A 677 -25.83 -0.73 11.47
C PHE A 677 -25.80 -0.86 13.01
N GLN A 678 -24.86 -1.62 13.58
CA GLN A 678 -24.74 -1.78 15.03
C GLN A 678 -23.89 -0.68 15.69
N GLY A 679 -23.25 0.19 14.88
CA GLY A 679 -22.58 1.39 15.38
C GLY A 679 -21.28 1.14 16.16
N GLU A 680 -20.78 -0.09 16.21
CA GLU A 680 -19.42 -0.36 16.66
C GLU A 680 -18.44 -0.10 15.51
N LEU A 681 -17.37 0.63 15.84
CA LEU A 681 -16.31 1.00 14.91
C LEU A 681 -15.67 -0.27 14.36
N ILE A 682 -15.44 -0.30 13.04
CA ILE A 682 -14.54 -1.27 12.42
C ILE A 682 -13.13 -0.93 12.95
N ASP A 683 -12.67 -1.66 13.96
CA ASP A 683 -11.31 -1.61 14.49
C ASP A 683 -10.31 -2.40 13.61
#